data_AF-F2DH98-F1
#
_entry.id   AF-F2DH98-F1
#
_cell.length_a   1.000
_cell.length_b   1.000
_cell.length_c   1.000
_cell.angle_alpha   90.00
_cell.angle_beta   90.00
_cell.angle_gamma   90.00
#
_symmetry.space_group_name_H-M   'P 1'
#
loop_
_entity.id
_entity.type
_entity.pdbx_description
1 polymer ?
#
loop_
_entity_poly.entity_id
_entity_poly.type
_entity_poly.pdbx_seq_one_letter_code
_entity_poly.pdbx_strand_id
1 'polypeptide(L)'
;GLFWEKSSGFEESMRFKKLTNAQRSGLNQIPNRRFTLWWSPTINRANVYVGFQVQLDLTGIFMHGKIPTLKISLIQIFRAHLWQKLHESVTMDLCQVLDQELDALEIETVQKETIHPRKSYKMNSSCADILLFAEFKWQVSKPSLLTDTKDTYEITSTKYWIDIQLRWGDYDSHDVERYARAKFLDYSTDNMSIYPSPTGVLIAIDLAYNIHSAYGNWFPGIKPLISQAMSKIMKANPALYVLRERIRKGLQLYSSEPTEPYLSSQNYGELFSNQTIWFVDDTNVYRVTIHKTFEGNLTTKPINGAIFIFNPRTGQLFLKVIHTSTWAGQKRLGQLAKWKTAEEVAALIRSLPIEEQPKQLIVTRKGMLDPLEVHCLDFPNIVIKGSELQLPFQACLKLEKFGDLILKATEPVMTLFNLFDDWLKSVSSFTAFNRLILILRGLHISYEKAKIILNPDKSVITEPHHIWPTLTDKEWIRVEVALKDLILADYAKRQSVNVSALTQSEIRDIILGMEIQPPSVQRQMIAEIEKQTKEVAQVTSTTIETINKLGDRILVSTQTPHEQKVFASKADWRVRAVSTSNLYLRTNHIYVNAEDLNENSSTYMYVLPKNLLKKFIEVADLRTQIAGLLYGVSPPDNEFVKEIRCIVMPPQWGNHQMVQIPLTSPENDMLKDLQPLGWIHTQSNELSQLSPTDLITHAQLMDTNKS
;
A
#
# COMPACT_ATOMS: atom_id res chain seq x y z
N GLY A 1 -11.17 24.29 23.27
CA GLY A 1 -10.39 23.06 23.07
C GLY A 1 -10.89 22.18 21.93
N LEU A 2 -12.05 22.44 21.32
CA LEU A 2 -12.50 21.78 20.08
C LEU A 2 -12.43 22.81 18.95
N PHE A 3 -11.78 22.44 17.85
CA PHE A 3 -11.67 23.29 16.67
C PHE A 3 -12.42 22.65 15.51
N TRP A 4 -13.33 23.41 14.90
CA TRP A 4 -13.90 23.06 13.62
C TRP A 4 -12.84 23.29 12.54
N GLU A 5 -12.61 22.31 11.68
CA GLU A 5 -11.78 22.52 10.50
C GLU A 5 -12.44 23.60 9.62
N LYS A 6 -11.75 24.74 9.45
CA LYS A 6 -12.16 25.79 8.53
C LYS A 6 -11.76 25.36 7.12
N SER A 7 -12.73 24.88 6.34
CA SER A 7 -12.57 24.40 4.96
C SER A 7 -11.60 23.22 4.88
N SER A 8 -12.11 22.01 4.64
CA SER A 8 -11.24 20.83 4.62
C SER A 8 -10.16 20.99 3.54
N GLY A 9 -8.91 20.64 3.84
CA GLY A 9 -7.82 20.65 2.84
C GLY A 9 -8.16 19.81 1.59
N PHE A 10 -9.10 18.87 1.73
CA PHE A 10 -9.70 18.14 0.61
C PHE A 10 -10.56 19.02 -0.31
N GLU A 11 -11.50 19.81 0.23
CA GLU A 11 -12.34 20.72 -0.57
C GLU A 11 -11.48 21.74 -1.32
N GLU A 12 -10.44 22.27 -0.67
CA GLU A 12 -9.49 23.18 -1.31
C GLU A 12 -8.70 22.50 -2.43
N SER A 13 -8.18 21.29 -2.20
CA SER A 13 -7.49 20.50 -3.24
C SER A 13 -8.39 20.17 -4.45
N MET A 14 -9.70 20.01 -4.22
CA MET A 14 -10.67 19.72 -5.27
C MET A 14 -11.16 20.98 -5.98
N ARG A 15 -11.16 22.14 -5.31
CA ARG A 15 -11.54 23.43 -5.90
C ARG A 15 -10.66 23.81 -7.08
N PHE A 16 -9.36 23.50 -7.00
CA PHE A 16 -8.38 23.79 -8.06
C PHE A 16 -8.33 22.71 -9.15
N LYS A 17 -9.01 21.57 -8.99
CA LYS A 17 -9.12 20.56 -10.04
C LYS A 17 -10.19 20.94 -11.06
N LYS A 18 -9.93 20.63 -12.33
CA LYS A 18 -10.92 20.78 -13.41
C LYS A 18 -12.02 19.74 -13.22
N LEU A 19 -13.09 20.15 -12.56
CA LEU A 19 -14.27 19.32 -12.25
C LEU A 19 -15.45 19.72 -13.13
N THR A 20 -16.32 18.75 -13.39
CA THR A 20 -17.63 19.01 -14.02
C THR A 20 -18.54 19.81 -13.09
N ASN A 21 -19.53 20.50 -13.66
CA ASN A 21 -20.52 21.25 -12.87
C ASN A 21 -21.30 20.35 -11.90
N ALA A 22 -21.57 19.09 -12.28
CA ALA A 22 -22.20 18.10 -11.40
C ALA A 22 -21.33 17.75 -10.17
N GLN A 23 -20.02 17.58 -10.36
CA GLN A 23 -19.08 17.34 -9.27
C GLN A 23 -18.97 18.55 -8.32
N ARG A 24 -18.99 19.77 -8.87
CA ARG A 24 -19.02 21.01 -8.06
C ARG A 24 -20.28 21.11 -7.20
N SER A 25 -21.45 20.74 -7.74
CA SER A 25 -22.69 20.67 -6.96
C SER A 25 -22.58 19.69 -5.77
N GLY A 26 -21.94 18.54 -5.99
CA GLY A 26 -21.67 17.57 -4.91
C GLY A 26 -20.73 18.08 -3.81
N LEU A 27 -19.70 18.86 -4.16
CA LEU A 27 -18.80 19.49 -3.18
C LEU A 27 -19.54 20.45 -2.23
N ASN A 28 -20.49 21.22 -2.75
CA ASN A 28 -21.29 22.14 -1.95
C ASN A 28 -22.24 21.44 -0.95
N GLN A 29 -22.46 20.12 -1.09
CA GLN A 29 -23.27 19.35 -0.14
C GLN A 29 -22.48 18.87 1.10
N ILE A 30 -21.15 18.89 1.07
CA ILE A 30 -20.32 18.37 2.18
C ILE A 30 -20.55 19.15 3.48
N PRO A 31 -20.56 20.50 3.49
CA PRO A 31 -20.84 21.27 4.71
C PRO A 31 -22.24 21.00 5.27
N ASN A 32 -23.23 20.81 4.38
CA ASN A 32 -24.60 20.48 4.79
C ASN A 32 -24.66 19.10 5.46
N ARG A 33 -23.87 18.12 4.99
CA ARG A 33 -23.76 16.81 5.64
C ARG A 33 -23.18 16.89 7.05
N ARG A 34 -22.16 17.74 7.26
CA ARG A 34 -21.58 17.99 8.59
C ARG A 34 -22.63 18.60 9.52
N PHE A 35 -23.34 19.63 9.07
CA PHE A 35 -24.40 20.26 9.85
C PHE A 35 -25.52 19.28 10.21
N THR A 36 -26.01 18.50 9.23
CA THR A 36 -27.08 17.51 9.49
C THR A 36 -26.62 16.44 10.47
N LEU A 37 -25.36 16.00 10.41
CA LEU A 37 -24.81 15.01 11.35
C LEU A 37 -24.67 15.58 12.75
N TRP A 38 -24.15 16.80 12.90
CA TRP A 38 -24.00 17.44 14.21
C TRP A 38 -25.33 17.59 14.95
N TRP A 39 -26.36 18.06 14.24
CA TRP A 39 -27.70 18.24 14.80
C TRP A 39 -28.58 16.99 14.67
N SER A 40 -28.03 15.83 14.30
CA SER A 40 -28.83 14.65 14.01
C SER A 40 -29.74 14.20 15.16
N PRO A 41 -29.34 14.26 16.46
CA PRO A 41 -30.23 13.84 17.54
C PRO A 41 -31.49 14.72 17.67
N THR A 42 -31.41 16.00 17.28
CA THR A 42 -32.55 16.93 17.32
C THR A 42 -33.35 16.95 16.02
N ILE A 43 -32.69 16.71 14.88
CA ILE A 43 -33.32 16.66 13.56
C ILE A 43 -34.07 15.34 13.36
N ASN A 44 -33.43 14.20 13.65
CA ASN A 44 -33.99 12.87 13.44
C ASN A 44 -34.62 12.34 14.73
N ARG A 45 -35.82 12.82 15.06
CA ARG A 45 -36.55 12.41 16.26
C ARG A 45 -38.04 12.21 15.99
N ALA A 46 -38.66 11.33 16.78
CA ALA A 46 -40.06 10.93 16.61
C ALA A 46 -41.05 12.10 16.73
N ASN A 47 -40.76 13.10 17.58
CA ASN A 47 -41.65 14.25 17.77
C ASN A 47 -41.63 15.26 16.62
N VAL A 48 -40.65 15.18 15.70
CA VAL A 48 -40.52 16.11 14.55
C VAL A 48 -41.12 15.52 13.29
N TYR A 49 -40.91 14.24 13.05
CA TYR A 49 -41.42 13.54 11.87
C TYR A 49 -42.36 12.42 12.30
N VAL A 50 -43.64 12.56 11.97
CA VAL A 50 -44.69 11.59 12.30
C VAL A 50 -44.96 10.67 11.10
N GLY A 51 -45.09 9.36 11.35
CA GLY A 51 -45.61 8.39 10.38
C GLY A 51 -44.59 7.71 9.45
N PHE A 52 -43.29 7.95 9.60
CA PHE A 52 -42.25 7.26 8.82
C PHE A 52 -41.08 6.81 9.70
N GLN A 53 -41.14 5.60 10.27
CA GLN A 53 -40.02 5.01 11.01
C GLN A 53 -39.41 3.86 10.20
N VAL A 54 -38.15 4.02 9.77
CA VAL A 54 -37.43 2.99 9.02
C VAL A 54 -36.10 2.71 9.68
N GLN A 55 -35.80 1.43 9.91
CA GLN A 55 -34.51 0.99 10.41
C GLN A 55 -33.47 1.01 9.26
N LEU A 56 -32.26 1.49 9.53
CA LEU A 56 -31.15 1.43 8.57
C LEU A 56 -30.54 0.02 8.54
N ASP A 57 -30.30 -0.49 7.33
CA ASP A 57 -29.72 -1.82 7.11
C ASP A 57 -28.43 -2.02 7.92
N LEU A 58 -28.31 -3.21 8.53
CA LEU A 58 -27.15 -3.64 9.34
C LEU A 58 -26.88 -2.80 10.59
N THR A 59 -27.82 -1.94 11.01
CA THR A 59 -27.68 -1.10 12.21
C THR A 59 -28.99 -1.05 12.99
N GLY A 60 -28.91 -0.68 14.27
CA GLY A 60 -30.07 -0.44 15.11
C GLY A 60 -30.67 0.97 15.02
N ILE A 61 -30.30 1.74 14.00
CA ILE A 61 -30.66 3.17 13.90
C ILE A 61 -32.01 3.32 13.21
N PHE A 62 -32.92 4.07 13.84
CA PHE A 62 -34.20 4.45 13.25
C PHE A 62 -34.12 5.84 12.60
N MET A 63 -34.59 5.92 11.36
CA MET A 63 -34.81 7.17 10.64
C MET A 63 -36.29 7.52 10.73
N HIS A 64 -36.60 8.67 11.33
CA HIS A 64 -37.96 9.19 11.49
C HIS A 64 -38.43 9.99 10.27
N GLY A 65 -37.53 10.34 9.35
CA GLY A 65 -37.84 11.05 8.12
C GLY A 65 -36.88 10.70 6.98
N LYS A 66 -37.26 11.05 5.76
CA LYS A 66 -36.39 10.92 4.59
C LYS A 66 -35.38 12.06 4.57
N ILE A 67 -34.25 11.85 5.25
CA ILE A 67 -33.13 12.81 5.33
C ILE A 67 -31.91 12.17 4.65
N PRO A 68 -31.73 12.34 3.32
CA PRO A 68 -30.71 11.61 2.56
C PRO A 68 -29.28 11.92 3.03
N THR A 69 -28.99 13.18 3.38
CA THR A 69 -27.67 13.61 3.86
C THR A 69 -27.27 12.90 5.15
N LEU A 70 -28.21 12.77 6.10
CA LEU A 70 -28.01 12.06 7.35
C LEU A 70 -27.85 10.56 7.12
N LYS A 71 -28.73 9.96 6.31
CA LYS A 71 -28.66 8.53 5.95
C LYS A 71 -27.28 8.17 5.39
N ILE A 72 -26.74 8.98 4.48
CA ILE A 72 -25.39 8.75 3.91
C ILE A 72 -24.32 8.83 5.01
N SER A 73 -24.38 9.83 5.89
CA SER A 73 -23.38 9.98 6.97
C SER A 73 -23.41 8.83 7.96
N LEU A 74 -24.59 8.38 8.39
CA LEU A 74 -24.72 7.23 9.31
C LEU A 74 -24.24 5.92 8.67
N ILE A 75 -24.57 5.68 7.40
CA ILE A 75 -24.05 4.51 6.65
C ILE A 75 -22.52 4.56 6.57
N GLN A 76 -21.93 5.75 6.39
CA GLN A 76 -20.47 5.90 6.36
C GLN A 76 -19.83 5.64 7.73
N ILE A 77 -20.46 6.06 8.83
CA ILE A 77 -19.98 5.80 10.19
C ILE A 77 -20.02 4.30 10.49
N PHE A 78 -21.14 3.63 10.18
CA PHE A 78 -21.34 2.20 10.51
C PHE A 78 -20.90 1.22 9.41
N ARG A 79 -20.17 1.70 8.39
CA ARG A 79 -19.65 0.85 7.29
C ARG A 79 -18.79 -0.32 7.80
N ALA A 80 -18.70 -1.37 6.98
CA ALA A 80 -17.95 -2.59 7.30
C ALA A 80 -18.42 -3.27 8.60
N HIS A 81 -19.75 -3.38 8.73
CA HIS A 81 -20.40 -4.13 9.81
C HIS A 81 -20.06 -3.64 11.23
N LEU A 82 -19.78 -2.33 11.40
CA LEU A 82 -19.29 -1.80 12.68
C LEU A 82 -20.27 -2.07 13.84
N TRP A 83 -21.58 -2.04 13.59
CA TRP A 83 -22.59 -2.34 14.62
C TRP A 83 -22.45 -3.76 15.19
N GLN A 84 -22.29 -4.75 14.30
CA GLN A 84 -22.09 -6.14 14.70
C GLN A 84 -20.76 -6.30 15.46
N LYS A 85 -19.70 -5.65 14.97
CA LYS A 85 -18.37 -5.70 15.61
C LYS A 85 -18.35 -5.02 16.99
N LEU A 86 -19.13 -3.95 17.18
CA LEU A 86 -19.29 -3.31 18.49
C LEU A 86 -19.92 -4.26 19.50
N HIS A 87 -21.01 -4.93 19.11
CA HIS A 87 -21.71 -5.87 19.98
C HIS A 87 -20.82 -7.06 20.32
N GLU A 88 -20.18 -7.65 19.31
CA GLU A 88 -19.26 -8.77 19.48
C GLU A 88 -18.05 -8.42 20.35
N SER A 89 -17.43 -7.25 20.13
CA SER A 89 -16.25 -6.81 20.88
C SER A 89 -16.57 -6.55 22.35
N VAL A 90 -17.70 -5.89 22.66
CA VAL A 90 -18.12 -5.69 24.06
C VAL A 90 -18.47 -7.01 24.74
N THR A 91 -19.13 -7.92 24.02
CA THR A 91 -19.45 -9.26 24.54
C THR A 91 -18.17 -10.02 24.89
N MET A 92 -17.18 -9.99 24.00
CA MET A 92 -15.90 -10.68 24.22
C MET A 92 -15.12 -10.08 25.40
N ASP A 93 -15.07 -8.76 25.52
CA ASP A 93 -14.39 -8.09 26.65
C ASP A 93 -15.06 -8.45 27.98
N LEU A 94 -16.40 -8.54 28.03
CA LEU A 94 -17.12 -8.98 29.23
C LEU A 94 -16.84 -10.44 29.56
N CYS A 95 -16.80 -11.35 28.58
CA CYS A 95 -16.39 -12.74 28.80
C CYS A 95 -15.01 -12.81 29.45
N GLN A 96 -14.02 -12.08 28.92
CA GLN A 96 -12.66 -12.07 29.46
C GLN A 96 -12.58 -11.54 30.90
N VAL A 97 -13.39 -10.55 31.25
CA VAL A 97 -13.47 -10.05 32.63
C VAL A 97 -14.09 -11.08 33.56
N LEU A 98 -15.14 -11.79 33.11
CA LEU A 98 -15.79 -12.83 33.90
C LEU A 98 -14.90 -14.06 34.08
N ASP A 99 -14.12 -14.43 33.06
CA ASP A 99 -13.13 -15.51 33.13
C ASP A 99 -12.01 -15.23 34.15
N GLN A 100 -11.71 -13.96 34.44
CA GLN A 100 -10.71 -13.58 35.45
C GLN A 100 -11.24 -13.68 36.89
N GLU A 101 -12.57 -13.73 37.07
CA GLU A 101 -13.24 -13.65 38.36
C GLU A 101 -14.04 -14.92 38.68
N LEU A 102 -13.67 -16.07 38.08
CA LEU A 102 -14.36 -17.35 38.26
C LEU A 102 -14.43 -17.77 39.73
N ASP A 103 -13.27 -17.80 40.40
CA ASP A 103 -13.15 -18.24 41.80
C ASP A 103 -13.87 -17.28 42.77
N ALA A 104 -13.76 -15.96 42.53
CA ALA A 104 -14.31 -14.94 43.42
C ALA A 104 -15.84 -14.88 43.37
N LEU A 105 -16.44 -15.25 42.24
CA LEU A 105 -17.88 -15.22 42.01
C LEU A 105 -18.54 -16.61 42.03
N GLU A 106 -17.79 -17.67 42.36
CA GLU A 106 -18.27 -19.06 42.38
C GLU A 106 -18.88 -19.50 41.03
N ILE A 107 -18.23 -19.09 39.93
CA ILE A 107 -18.63 -19.43 38.55
C ILE A 107 -17.89 -20.70 38.12
N GLU A 108 -18.64 -21.74 37.75
CA GLU A 108 -18.10 -22.98 37.19
C GLU A 108 -17.55 -22.75 35.78
N THR A 109 -18.35 -22.14 34.91
CA THR A 109 -17.98 -21.85 33.52
C THR A 109 -18.67 -20.59 32.99
N VAL A 110 -17.94 -19.84 32.16
CA VAL A 110 -18.46 -18.72 31.36
C VAL A 110 -18.61 -19.21 29.93
N GLN A 111 -19.84 -19.32 29.44
CA GLN A 111 -20.12 -19.73 28.07
C GLN A 111 -20.57 -18.52 27.26
N LYS A 112 -19.82 -18.18 26.21
CA LYS A 112 -20.30 -17.27 25.17
C LYS A 112 -21.24 -18.02 24.24
N GLU A 113 -22.45 -17.51 24.07
CA GLU A 113 -23.45 -18.13 23.22
C GLU A 113 -23.16 -17.91 21.72
N THR A 114 -23.64 -18.82 20.87
CA THR A 114 -23.56 -18.65 19.43
C THR A 114 -24.59 -17.62 18.96
N ILE A 115 -24.14 -16.37 18.84
CA ILE A 115 -25.00 -15.23 18.52
C ILE A 115 -25.39 -15.25 17.03
N HIS A 116 -26.70 -15.14 16.75
CA HIS A 116 -27.18 -14.99 15.38
C HIS A 116 -26.63 -13.69 14.74
N PRO A 117 -26.13 -13.69 13.48
CA PRO A 117 -25.45 -12.54 12.88
C PRO A 117 -26.22 -11.22 12.91
N ARG A 118 -27.56 -11.29 12.95
CA ARG A 118 -28.45 -10.11 12.95
C ARG A 118 -28.96 -9.70 14.33
N LYS A 119 -28.62 -10.43 15.41
CA LYS A 119 -29.14 -10.20 16.76
C LYS A 119 -28.82 -8.81 17.27
N SER A 120 -27.59 -8.36 17.06
CA SER A 120 -27.09 -7.06 17.53
C SER A 120 -27.95 -5.86 17.13
N TYR A 121 -28.68 -5.93 16.00
CA TYR A 121 -29.59 -4.88 15.54
C TYR A 121 -31.05 -5.35 15.41
N LYS A 122 -31.42 -6.46 16.04
CA LYS A 122 -32.81 -6.93 16.10
C LYS A 122 -33.48 -6.29 17.32
N MET A 123 -34.31 -5.27 17.08
CA MET A 123 -34.86 -4.42 18.17
C MET A 123 -36.18 -4.92 18.78
N ASN A 124 -36.75 -5.99 18.22
CA ASN A 124 -38.05 -6.53 18.64
C ASN A 124 -37.97 -7.77 19.53
N SER A 125 -36.85 -8.50 19.53
CA SER A 125 -36.64 -9.71 20.33
C SER A 125 -35.15 -9.97 20.45
N SER A 126 -34.75 -10.69 21.50
CA SER A 126 -33.35 -10.95 21.81
C SER A 126 -33.11 -12.37 22.32
N CYS A 127 -31.84 -12.70 22.57
CA CYS A 127 -31.36 -13.91 23.21
C CYS A 127 -30.16 -13.57 24.10
N ALA A 128 -29.79 -14.48 25.01
CA ALA A 128 -28.57 -14.36 25.80
C ALA A 128 -27.31 -14.30 24.91
N ASP A 129 -26.34 -13.47 25.30
CA ASP A 129 -25.01 -13.40 24.67
C ASP A 129 -23.98 -14.19 25.47
N ILE A 130 -24.09 -14.15 26.80
CA ILE A 130 -23.21 -14.85 27.74
C ILE A 130 -24.08 -15.60 28.73
N LEU A 131 -23.68 -16.82 29.08
CA LEU A 131 -24.31 -17.63 30.09
C LEU A 131 -23.28 -18.09 31.11
N LEU A 132 -23.62 -17.88 32.39
CA LEU A 132 -22.81 -18.27 33.54
C LEU A 132 -23.46 -19.46 34.23
N PHE A 133 -22.64 -20.43 34.59
CA PHE A 133 -23.03 -21.58 35.42
C PHE A 133 -22.44 -21.44 36.81
N ALA A 134 -23.26 -21.58 37.84
CA ALA A 134 -22.81 -21.53 39.23
C ALA A 134 -22.18 -22.87 39.64
N GLU A 135 -21.09 -22.84 40.41
CA GLU A 135 -20.49 -24.05 40.98
C GLU A 135 -21.45 -24.77 41.94
N PHE A 136 -22.25 -23.99 42.69
CA PHE A 136 -23.32 -24.52 43.53
C PHE A 136 -24.66 -23.82 43.26
N LYS A 137 -24.93 -22.69 43.92
CA LYS A 137 -26.17 -21.92 43.79
C LYS A 137 -25.94 -20.46 44.17
N TRP A 138 -26.35 -19.54 43.30
CA TRP A 138 -26.38 -18.11 43.66
C TRP A 138 -27.69 -17.73 44.34
N GLN A 139 -27.58 -16.89 45.37
CA GLN A 139 -28.71 -16.10 45.88
C GLN A 139 -28.78 -14.82 45.06
N VAL A 140 -29.90 -14.61 44.40
CA VAL A 140 -30.12 -13.61 43.37
C VAL A 140 -31.21 -12.64 43.82
N SER A 141 -31.01 -11.36 43.52
CA SER A 141 -31.94 -10.30 43.86
C SER A 141 -33.12 -10.17 42.90
N LYS A 142 -34.13 -9.41 43.31
CA LYS A 142 -35.16 -8.90 42.40
C LYS A 142 -34.53 -7.93 41.39
N PRO A 143 -35.11 -7.79 40.17
CA PRO A 143 -34.54 -6.91 39.16
C PRO A 143 -34.39 -5.46 39.62
N SER A 144 -33.17 -4.93 39.59
CA SER A 144 -32.84 -3.56 39.98
C SER A 144 -31.86 -2.92 38.98
N LEU A 145 -31.68 -1.60 39.04
CA LEU A 145 -30.72 -0.89 38.18
C LEU A 145 -29.28 -1.13 38.66
N LEU A 146 -28.32 -0.99 37.75
CA LEU A 146 -26.89 -1.07 38.04
C LEU A 146 -26.43 -0.11 39.16
N THR A 147 -27.07 1.05 39.24
CA THR A 147 -26.77 2.14 40.18
C THR A 147 -27.46 1.98 41.54
N ASP A 148 -28.44 1.07 41.66
CA ASP A 148 -29.14 0.81 42.92
C ASP A 148 -28.21 0.12 43.92
N THR A 149 -28.23 0.55 45.18
CA THR A 149 -27.31 0.07 46.23
C THR A 149 -27.95 -0.91 47.22
N LYS A 150 -29.28 -1.03 47.22
CA LYS A 150 -30.04 -1.87 48.16
C LYS A 150 -30.66 -3.05 47.43
N ASP A 151 -29.93 -4.15 47.36
CA ASP A 151 -30.43 -5.42 46.81
C ASP A 151 -30.79 -6.40 47.94
N THR A 152 -31.95 -7.02 47.83
CA THR A 152 -32.36 -8.16 48.68
C THR A 152 -32.29 -9.44 47.87
N TYR A 153 -31.51 -10.41 48.34
CA TYR A 153 -31.29 -11.68 47.66
C TYR A 153 -32.30 -12.73 48.16
N GLU A 154 -33.27 -13.08 47.31
CA GLU A 154 -34.40 -13.95 47.68
C GLU A 154 -34.55 -15.16 46.75
N ILE A 155 -34.07 -15.06 45.50
CA ILE A 155 -34.29 -16.06 44.45
C ILE A 155 -33.03 -16.91 44.32
N THR A 156 -33.14 -18.24 44.28
CA THR A 156 -31.98 -19.09 44.05
C THR A 156 -31.88 -19.52 42.58
N SER A 157 -30.70 -19.41 41.97
CA SER A 157 -30.47 -19.83 40.57
C SER A 157 -29.11 -20.48 40.38
N THR A 158 -29.01 -21.37 39.39
CA THR A 158 -27.76 -22.03 38.96
C THR A 158 -27.26 -21.54 37.60
N LYS A 159 -28.09 -20.77 36.87
CA LYS A 159 -27.78 -20.24 35.55
C LYS A 159 -28.09 -18.77 35.49
N TYR A 160 -27.16 -17.97 34.98
CA TYR A 160 -27.32 -16.52 34.88
C TYR A 160 -26.93 -16.04 33.48
N TRP A 161 -27.83 -15.34 32.80
CA TRP A 161 -27.57 -14.83 31.45
C TRP A 161 -27.25 -13.34 31.44
N ILE A 162 -26.47 -12.93 30.45
CA ILE A 162 -26.19 -11.52 30.14
C ILE A 162 -26.59 -11.26 28.69
N ASP A 163 -27.38 -10.21 28.47
CA ASP A 163 -27.79 -9.75 27.15
C ASP A 163 -27.30 -8.31 26.94
N ILE A 164 -26.51 -8.08 25.89
CA ILE A 164 -25.96 -6.78 25.54
C ILE A 164 -26.78 -6.19 24.40
N GLN A 165 -27.35 -5.01 24.66
CA GLN A 165 -28.17 -4.25 23.73
C GLN A 165 -27.47 -2.95 23.33
N LEU A 166 -27.29 -2.78 22.03
CA LEU A 166 -26.81 -1.53 21.46
C LEU A 166 -27.98 -0.66 21.05
N ARG A 167 -27.84 0.65 21.21
CA ARG A 167 -28.85 1.64 20.85
C ARG A 167 -28.19 2.85 20.20
N TRP A 168 -28.95 3.52 19.33
CA TRP A 168 -28.63 4.88 18.89
C TRP A 168 -29.76 5.82 19.30
N GLY A 169 -29.57 6.56 20.40
CA GLY A 169 -30.58 7.46 20.95
C GLY A 169 -30.80 8.73 20.13
N ASP A 170 -31.92 9.40 20.39
CA ASP A 170 -32.23 10.74 19.88
C ASP A 170 -32.45 11.72 21.04
N TYR A 171 -32.71 12.98 20.74
CA TYR A 171 -32.87 14.00 21.77
C TYR A 171 -34.05 13.73 22.71
N ASP A 172 -35.15 13.16 22.20
CA ASP A 172 -36.36 12.91 22.99
C ASP A 172 -36.21 11.64 23.86
N SER A 173 -35.43 10.68 23.40
CA SER A 173 -35.19 9.40 24.06
C SER A 173 -33.70 9.04 24.01
N HIS A 174 -33.00 9.37 25.10
CA HIS A 174 -31.60 9.00 25.34
C HIS A 174 -31.36 8.51 26.78
N ASP A 175 -32.40 8.44 27.62
CA ASP A 175 -32.32 7.80 28.93
C ASP A 175 -32.13 6.29 28.74
N VAL A 176 -30.92 5.82 29.07
CA VAL A 176 -30.50 4.43 28.89
C VAL A 176 -30.99 3.53 30.03
N GLU A 177 -31.24 4.07 31.24
CA GLU A 177 -31.74 3.30 32.38
C GLU A 177 -33.19 2.87 32.13
N ARG A 178 -34.02 3.83 31.69
CA ARG A 178 -35.41 3.56 31.32
C ARG A 178 -35.49 2.57 30.14
N TYR A 179 -34.59 2.70 29.17
CA TYR A 179 -34.52 1.78 28.03
C TYR A 179 -34.14 0.36 28.47
N ALA A 180 -33.09 0.21 29.28
CA ALA A 180 -32.64 -1.10 29.77
C ALA A 180 -33.76 -1.81 30.54
N ARG A 181 -34.43 -1.09 31.44
CA ARG A 181 -35.56 -1.63 32.21
C ARG A 181 -36.73 -2.03 31.31
N ALA A 182 -37.14 -1.16 30.39
CA ALA A 182 -38.24 -1.45 29.48
C ALA A 182 -37.95 -2.71 28.64
N LYS A 183 -36.76 -2.79 28.03
CA LYS A 183 -36.36 -3.94 27.21
C LYS A 183 -36.21 -5.23 28.00
N PHE A 184 -35.68 -5.17 29.22
CA PHE A 184 -35.59 -6.35 30.07
C PHE A 184 -36.98 -6.90 30.38
N LEU A 185 -37.93 -6.04 30.77
CA LEU A 185 -39.29 -6.46 31.08
C LEU A 185 -40.03 -6.95 29.83
N ASP A 186 -39.88 -6.26 28.70
CA ASP A 186 -40.47 -6.67 27.42
C ASP A 186 -39.95 -8.05 27.00
N TYR A 187 -38.63 -8.27 26.99
CA TYR A 187 -38.03 -9.51 26.49
C TYR A 187 -38.15 -10.68 27.47
N SER A 188 -38.20 -10.44 28.78
CA SER A 188 -38.38 -11.52 29.77
C SER A 188 -39.83 -11.99 29.87
N THR A 189 -40.80 -11.18 29.42
CA THR A 189 -42.23 -11.53 29.45
C THR A 189 -42.77 -11.97 28.09
N ASP A 190 -42.12 -11.57 26.99
CA ASP A 190 -42.49 -11.94 25.62
C ASP A 190 -42.04 -13.36 25.24
N ASN A 191 -42.95 -14.13 24.65
CA ASN A 191 -42.68 -15.51 24.22
C ASN A 191 -41.78 -15.59 22.97
N MET A 192 -41.52 -14.49 22.26
CA MET A 192 -40.60 -14.48 21.12
C MET A 192 -39.12 -14.49 21.53
N SER A 193 -38.80 -13.99 22.73
CA SER A 193 -37.43 -13.94 23.24
C SER A 193 -37.22 -15.13 24.18
N ILE A 194 -36.17 -15.91 23.96
CA ILE A 194 -35.91 -17.12 24.73
C ILE A 194 -34.60 -16.93 25.49
N TYR A 195 -34.70 -16.94 26.81
CA TYR A 195 -33.56 -16.93 27.71
C TYR A 195 -33.42 -18.29 28.43
N PRO A 196 -32.20 -18.78 28.68
CA PRO A 196 -31.99 -20.11 29.27
C PRO A 196 -32.38 -20.24 30.75
N SER A 197 -32.59 -19.12 31.45
CA SER A 197 -33.04 -19.07 32.84
C SER A 197 -33.85 -17.79 33.10
N PRO A 198 -34.66 -17.73 34.18
CA PRO A 198 -35.42 -16.52 34.51
C PRO A 198 -34.57 -15.42 35.15
N THR A 199 -33.32 -15.70 35.49
CA THR A 199 -32.40 -14.76 36.17
C THR A 199 -31.29 -14.32 35.23
N GLY A 200 -31.15 -13.02 35.03
CA GLY A 200 -30.07 -12.45 34.25
C GLY A 200 -30.10 -10.93 34.21
N VAL A 201 -29.24 -10.35 33.39
CA VAL A 201 -29.11 -8.90 33.26
C VAL A 201 -29.05 -8.47 31.80
N LEU A 202 -29.74 -7.37 31.50
CA LEU A 202 -29.65 -6.69 30.22
C LEU A 202 -28.78 -5.44 30.39
N ILE A 203 -27.70 -5.35 29.62
CA ILE A 203 -26.78 -4.22 29.56
C ILE A 203 -27.11 -3.42 28.31
N ALA A 204 -27.50 -2.15 28.46
CA ALA A 204 -27.80 -1.26 27.36
C ALA A 204 -26.69 -0.21 27.17
N ILE A 205 -26.27 0.00 25.92
CA ILE A 205 -25.26 1.00 25.53
C ILE A 205 -25.86 1.92 24.48
N ASP A 206 -25.94 3.21 24.78
CA ASP A 206 -26.27 4.24 23.80
C ASP A 206 -24.99 4.72 23.10
N LEU A 207 -24.87 4.36 21.83
CA LEU A 207 -23.73 4.67 20.98
C LEU A 207 -23.69 6.13 20.55
N ALA A 208 -24.83 6.83 20.53
CA ALA A 208 -24.89 8.24 20.13
C ALA A 208 -24.43 9.15 21.28
N TYR A 209 -24.83 8.82 22.51
CA TYR A 209 -24.56 9.61 23.71
C TYR A 209 -23.40 9.06 24.56
N ASN A 210 -22.84 7.90 24.19
CA ASN A 210 -21.74 7.23 24.90
C ASN A 210 -22.03 7.01 26.40
N ILE A 211 -23.26 6.58 26.70
CA ILE A 211 -23.76 6.25 28.04
C ILE A 211 -24.23 4.80 28.08
N HIS A 212 -24.16 4.19 29.25
CA HIS A 212 -24.55 2.80 29.45
C HIS A 212 -25.29 2.66 30.77
N SER A 213 -26.13 1.64 30.86
CA SER A 213 -26.73 1.17 32.12
C SER A 213 -27.08 -0.30 31.99
N ALA A 214 -27.47 -0.93 33.09
CA ALA A 214 -27.95 -2.28 33.10
C ALA A 214 -29.14 -2.43 34.05
N TYR A 215 -30.05 -3.34 33.69
CA TYR A 215 -31.20 -3.68 34.52
C TYR A 215 -31.40 -5.19 34.50
N GLY A 216 -31.64 -5.76 35.66
CA GLY A 216 -31.87 -7.18 35.81
C GLY A 216 -31.58 -7.66 37.21
N ASN A 217 -31.47 -8.97 37.36
CA ASN A 217 -31.19 -9.64 38.61
C ASN A 217 -29.71 -9.54 38.97
N TRP A 218 -29.36 -9.55 40.26
CA TRP A 218 -27.97 -9.47 40.71
C TRP A 218 -27.66 -10.54 41.76
N PHE A 219 -26.54 -11.23 41.63
CA PHE A 219 -25.98 -12.06 42.70
C PHE A 219 -24.80 -11.34 43.38
N PRO A 220 -24.39 -11.73 44.60
CA PRO A 220 -23.30 -11.08 45.31
C PRO A 220 -22.04 -10.94 44.45
N GLY A 221 -21.48 -9.72 44.38
CA GLY A 221 -20.23 -9.43 43.65
C GLY A 221 -20.39 -9.06 42.16
N ILE A 222 -21.43 -9.52 41.46
CA ILE A 222 -21.54 -9.27 40.00
C ILE A 222 -21.82 -7.81 39.64
N LYS A 223 -22.60 -7.11 40.47
CA LYS A 223 -22.97 -5.70 40.26
C LYS A 223 -21.76 -4.75 40.27
N PRO A 224 -20.89 -4.76 41.31
CA PRO A 224 -19.68 -3.94 41.29
C PRO A 224 -18.71 -4.35 40.17
N LEU A 225 -18.61 -5.65 39.84
CA LEU A 225 -17.78 -6.11 38.73
C LEU A 225 -18.25 -5.52 37.39
N ILE A 226 -19.54 -5.66 37.06
CA ILE A 226 -20.10 -5.11 35.81
C ILE A 226 -19.94 -3.59 35.75
N SER A 227 -20.13 -2.88 36.88
CA SER A 227 -19.93 -1.42 36.95
C SER A 227 -18.49 -1.01 36.60
N GLN A 228 -17.49 -1.70 37.17
CA GLN A 228 -16.08 -1.44 36.89
C GLN A 228 -15.70 -1.87 35.46
N ALA A 229 -16.16 -3.03 35.02
CA ALA A 229 -15.91 -3.59 33.70
C ALA A 229 -16.44 -2.64 32.61
N MET A 230 -17.71 -2.25 32.69
CA MET A 230 -18.34 -1.35 31.72
C MET A 230 -17.68 0.03 31.71
N SER A 231 -17.27 0.56 32.87
CA SER A 231 -16.51 1.81 32.94
C SER A 231 -15.17 1.74 32.20
N LYS A 232 -14.51 0.58 32.22
CA LYS A 232 -13.24 0.34 31.51
C LYS A 232 -13.47 0.07 30.01
N ILE A 233 -14.43 -0.78 29.66
CA ILE A 233 -14.82 -1.09 28.27
C ILE A 233 -15.24 0.18 27.54
N MET A 234 -16.11 1.00 28.15
CA MET A 234 -16.52 2.28 27.57
C MET A 234 -15.36 3.27 27.39
N LYS A 235 -14.19 3.07 27.98
CA LYS A 235 -13.01 3.93 27.73
C LYS A 235 -12.07 3.31 26.71
N ALA A 236 -11.73 2.04 26.87
CA ALA A 236 -10.61 1.39 26.20
C ALA A 236 -10.99 0.46 25.03
N ASN A 237 -12.27 0.16 24.83
CA ASN A 237 -12.68 -0.79 23.78
C ASN A 237 -12.31 -0.27 22.36
N PRO A 238 -11.58 -1.06 21.55
CA PRO A 238 -11.14 -0.64 20.22
C PRO A 238 -12.28 -0.35 19.24
N ALA A 239 -13.39 -1.12 19.29
CA ALA A 239 -14.52 -0.91 18.39
C ALA A 239 -15.25 0.40 18.70
N LEU A 240 -15.42 0.73 19.99
CA LEU A 240 -15.96 2.01 20.43
C LEU A 240 -15.03 3.18 20.07
N TYR A 241 -13.71 2.99 20.14
CA TYR A 241 -12.74 3.98 19.67
C TYR A 241 -12.91 4.25 18.17
N VAL A 242 -13.00 3.22 17.33
CA VAL A 242 -13.24 3.35 15.89
C VAL A 242 -14.56 4.10 15.61
N LEU A 243 -15.62 3.83 16.37
CA LEU A 243 -16.88 4.57 16.25
C LEU A 243 -16.68 6.06 16.52
N ARG A 244 -16.03 6.43 17.64
CA ARG A 244 -15.77 7.82 18.02
C ARG A 244 -14.92 8.53 16.98
N GLU A 245 -13.87 7.90 16.49
CA GLU A 245 -13.00 8.45 15.44
C GLU A 245 -13.75 8.69 14.13
N ARG A 246 -14.63 7.76 13.72
CA ARG A 246 -15.47 7.97 12.54
C ARG A 246 -16.47 9.10 12.72
N ILE A 247 -17.04 9.26 13.90
CA ILE A 247 -17.91 10.40 14.24
C ILE A 247 -17.11 11.71 14.21
N ARG A 248 -15.92 11.77 14.85
CA ARG A 248 -15.01 12.93 14.82
C ARG A 248 -14.62 13.30 13.39
N LYS A 249 -14.20 12.34 12.56
CA LYS A 249 -13.90 12.53 11.13
C LYS A 249 -15.13 13.02 10.34
N GLY A 250 -16.32 12.46 10.60
CA GLY A 250 -17.57 12.87 9.96
C GLY A 250 -17.99 14.30 10.34
N LEU A 251 -17.70 14.71 11.57
CA LEU A 251 -17.94 16.06 12.09
C LEU A 251 -16.79 17.04 11.80
N GLN A 252 -15.65 16.55 11.30
CA GLN A 252 -14.42 17.33 11.10
C GLN A 252 -13.93 18.01 12.38
N LEU A 253 -13.96 17.27 13.49
CA LEU A 253 -13.44 17.68 14.78
C LEU A 253 -12.03 17.10 14.97
N TYR A 254 -11.09 17.95 15.36
CA TYR A 254 -9.74 17.53 15.75
C TYR A 254 -9.49 17.84 17.22
N SER A 255 -8.90 16.87 17.91
CA SER A 255 -8.35 17.02 19.25
C SER A 255 -6.86 16.71 19.21
N SER A 256 -6.06 17.45 19.97
CA SER A 256 -4.63 17.17 20.17
C SER A 256 -4.45 16.02 21.16
N GLU A 257 -5.03 14.85 20.88
CA GLU A 257 -4.81 13.65 21.69
C GLU A 257 -3.38 13.12 21.42
N PRO A 258 -2.66 12.65 22.45
CA PRO A 258 -1.36 12.02 22.28
C PRO A 258 -1.55 10.72 21.50
N THR A 259 -1.23 10.74 20.21
CA THR A 259 -1.20 9.56 19.35
C THR A 259 0.16 8.89 19.45
N GLU A 260 0.21 7.58 19.22
CA GLU A 260 1.50 6.91 19.11
C GLU A 260 2.32 7.54 17.98
N PRO A 261 3.62 7.81 18.21
CA PRO A 261 4.45 8.45 17.21
C PRO A 261 4.63 7.51 16.02
N TYR A 262 4.49 8.05 14.81
CA TYR A 262 4.74 7.32 13.58
C TYR A 262 6.18 6.83 13.51
N LEU A 263 6.44 5.82 12.68
CA LEU A 263 7.80 5.43 12.37
C LEU A 263 8.50 6.57 11.61
N SER A 264 9.61 7.05 12.17
CA SER A 264 10.45 8.12 11.65
C SER A 264 11.93 7.73 11.76
N SER A 265 12.85 8.59 11.33
CA SER A 265 14.28 8.33 11.45
C SER A 265 14.79 8.33 12.91
N GLN A 266 14.00 8.86 13.85
CA GLN A 266 14.37 8.96 15.27
C GLN A 266 14.10 7.66 16.03
N ASN A 267 12.96 7.01 15.77
CA ASN A 267 12.56 5.75 16.42
C ASN A 267 12.81 4.51 15.55
N TYR A 268 13.53 4.66 14.44
CA TYR A 268 13.87 3.59 13.49
C TYR A 268 14.51 2.34 14.13
N GLY A 269 15.21 2.50 15.26
CA GLY A 269 15.81 1.39 16.01
C GLY A 269 14.80 0.42 16.63
N GLU A 270 13.56 0.86 16.88
CA GLU A 270 12.50 0.01 17.49
C GLU A 270 12.14 -1.21 16.64
N LEU A 271 12.37 -1.12 15.32
CA LEU A 271 12.13 -2.19 14.33
C LEU A 271 12.89 -3.48 14.64
N PHE A 272 14.00 -3.39 15.37
CA PHE A 272 14.91 -4.50 15.63
C PHE A 272 14.85 -4.99 17.09
N SER A 273 13.78 -4.62 17.80
CA SER A 273 13.51 -5.13 19.14
C SER A 273 13.13 -6.62 19.13
N ASN A 274 12.97 -7.20 20.32
CA ASN A 274 12.50 -8.59 20.46
C ASN A 274 11.03 -8.77 20.04
N GLN A 275 10.28 -7.69 19.81
CA GLN A 275 8.90 -7.76 19.34
C GLN A 275 8.83 -8.15 17.86
N THR A 276 7.85 -8.97 17.49
CA THR A 276 7.57 -9.28 16.08
C THR A 276 6.84 -8.10 15.45
N ILE A 277 7.47 -7.46 14.47
CA ILE A 277 6.96 -6.27 13.77
C ILE A 277 6.81 -6.62 12.30
N TRP A 278 5.69 -6.25 11.68
CA TRP A 278 5.51 -6.40 10.23
C TRP A 278 5.28 -5.06 9.55
N PHE A 279 5.92 -4.86 8.41
CA PHE A 279 5.54 -3.86 7.43
C PHE A 279 4.45 -4.40 6.52
N VAL A 280 3.42 -3.59 6.25
CA VAL A 280 2.39 -3.86 5.26
C VAL A 280 2.45 -2.78 4.18
N ASP A 281 2.78 -3.18 2.95
CA ASP A 281 2.75 -2.32 1.77
C ASP A 281 1.67 -2.77 0.79
N ASP A 282 0.71 -1.88 0.55
CA ASP A 282 -0.42 -2.11 -0.36
C ASP A 282 -0.21 -1.45 -1.74
N THR A 283 1.00 -0.97 -2.03
CA THR A 283 1.31 -0.18 -3.23
C THR A 283 1.00 -0.93 -4.54
N ASN A 284 1.32 -2.21 -4.60
CA ASN A 284 1.18 -3.04 -5.80
C ASN A 284 0.01 -4.02 -5.73
N VAL A 285 -0.96 -3.79 -4.85
CA VAL A 285 -2.15 -4.65 -4.71
C VAL A 285 -3.10 -4.48 -5.90
N TYR A 286 -3.41 -3.24 -6.27
CA TYR A 286 -4.24 -2.94 -7.43
C TYR A 286 -3.42 -2.26 -8.50
N ARG A 287 -3.07 -3.01 -9.54
CA ARG A 287 -2.25 -2.57 -10.68
C ARG A 287 -3.08 -2.57 -11.95
N VAL A 288 -2.81 -1.62 -12.83
CA VAL A 288 -3.53 -1.48 -14.10
C VAL A 288 -2.58 -1.24 -15.26
N THR A 289 -2.92 -1.78 -16.44
CA THR A 289 -2.36 -1.35 -17.72
C THR A 289 -3.30 -0.35 -18.37
N ILE A 290 -2.74 0.77 -18.83
CA ILE A 290 -3.49 1.85 -19.48
C ILE A 290 -3.45 1.61 -20.98
N HIS A 291 -4.61 1.60 -21.63
CA HIS A 291 -4.76 1.49 -23.08
C HIS A 291 -5.58 2.67 -23.58
N LYS A 292 -5.04 3.41 -24.56
CA LYS A 292 -5.78 4.46 -25.26
C LYS A 292 -6.70 3.81 -26.30
N THR A 293 -7.99 4.10 -26.24
CA THR A 293 -8.96 3.66 -27.24
C THR A 293 -8.80 4.48 -28.52
N PHE A 294 -9.40 4.01 -29.61
CA PHE A 294 -9.39 4.70 -30.90
C PHE A 294 -9.95 6.14 -30.80
N GLU A 295 -10.98 6.34 -29.98
CA GLU A 295 -11.58 7.65 -29.68
C GLU A 295 -10.70 8.58 -28.82
N GLY A 296 -9.51 8.12 -28.44
CA GLY A 296 -8.56 8.86 -27.60
C GLY A 296 -8.78 8.73 -26.09
N ASN A 297 -9.79 7.98 -25.65
CA ASN A 297 -10.07 7.78 -24.23
C ASN A 297 -9.07 6.80 -23.58
N LEU A 298 -8.60 7.10 -22.37
CA LEU A 298 -7.73 6.21 -21.61
C LEU A 298 -8.57 5.19 -20.83
N THR A 299 -8.49 3.91 -21.21
CA THR A 299 -9.10 2.79 -20.49
C THR A 299 -8.06 2.04 -19.66
N THR A 300 -8.49 1.45 -18.55
CA THR A 300 -7.61 0.70 -17.65
C THR A 300 -8.04 -0.75 -17.56
N LYS A 301 -7.08 -1.68 -17.66
CA LYS A 301 -7.30 -3.11 -17.43
C LYS A 301 -6.52 -3.55 -16.20
N PRO A 302 -7.15 -4.21 -15.21
CA PRO A 302 -6.43 -4.69 -14.03
C PRO A 302 -5.50 -5.85 -14.40
N ILE A 303 -4.36 -5.90 -13.73
CA ILE A 303 -3.41 -7.01 -13.77
C ILE A 303 -3.21 -7.59 -12.37
N ASN A 304 -2.57 -8.75 -12.27
CA ASN A 304 -2.25 -9.34 -10.98
C ASN A 304 -1.41 -8.39 -10.12
N GLY A 305 -1.78 -8.32 -8.84
CA GLY A 305 -1.07 -7.55 -7.82
C GLY A 305 -0.55 -8.45 -6.72
N ALA A 306 0.08 -7.84 -5.72
CA ALA A 306 0.50 -8.55 -4.52
C ALA A 306 0.46 -7.65 -3.29
N ILE A 307 0.12 -8.24 -2.15
CA ILE A 307 0.30 -7.65 -0.83
C ILE A 307 1.70 -8.04 -0.35
N PHE A 308 2.45 -7.07 0.15
CA PHE A 308 3.79 -7.25 0.65
C PHE A 308 3.78 -7.10 2.18
N ILE A 309 4.01 -8.21 2.90
CA ILE A 309 4.06 -8.24 4.36
C ILE A 309 5.45 -8.70 4.79
N PHE A 310 6.20 -7.84 5.48
CA PHE A 310 7.63 -8.05 5.69
C PHE A 310 8.06 -7.88 7.14
N ASN A 311 8.80 -8.85 7.67
CA ASN A 311 9.44 -8.78 8.98
C ASN A 311 10.87 -8.23 8.84
N PRO A 312 11.15 -7.00 9.33
CA PRO A 312 12.43 -6.34 9.16
C PRO A 312 13.56 -6.98 9.99
N ARG A 313 13.23 -7.77 11.02
CA ARG A 313 14.22 -8.43 11.88
C ARG A 313 14.72 -9.74 11.27
N THR A 314 13.79 -10.56 10.78
CA THR A 314 14.11 -11.90 10.25
C THR A 314 14.36 -11.92 8.74
N GLY A 315 13.88 -10.90 8.02
CA GLY A 315 13.90 -10.88 6.56
C GLY A 315 12.74 -11.64 5.91
N GLN A 316 11.84 -12.22 6.71
CA GLN A 316 10.72 -13.01 6.21
C GLN A 316 9.70 -12.12 5.47
N LEU A 317 9.39 -12.49 4.24
CA LEU A 317 8.40 -11.85 3.38
C LEU A 317 7.25 -12.83 3.12
N PHE A 318 6.05 -12.45 3.56
CA PHE A 318 4.81 -13.06 3.11
C PHE A 318 4.28 -12.25 1.92
N LEU A 319 4.38 -12.85 0.73
CA LEU A 319 3.92 -12.25 -0.52
C LEU A 319 2.61 -12.94 -0.94
N LYS A 320 1.49 -12.23 -0.74
CA LYS A 320 0.16 -12.71 -1.16
C LYS A 320 -0.17 -12.17 -2.53
N VAL A 321 -0.24 -13.06 -3.52
CA VAL A 321 -0.67 -12.70 -4.87
C VAL A 321 -2.17 -12.49 -4.90
N ILE A 322 -2.61 -11.36 -5.47
CA ILE A 322 -4.00 -11.02 -5.70
C ILE A 322 -4.28 -11.12 -7.19
N HIS A 323 -5.06 -12.14 -7.56
CA HIS A 323 -5.40 -12.43 -8.94
C HIS A 323 -6.46 -11.46 -9.48
N THR A 324 -6.49 -11.25 -10.79
CA THR A 324 -7.46 -10.35 -11.46
C THR A 324 -8.93 -10.70 -11.20
N SER A 325 -9.24 -11.97 -10.90
CA SER A 325 -10.61 -12.42 -10.56
C SER A 325 -11.18 -11.71 -9.33
N THR A 326 -10.34 -11.25 -8.39
CA THR A 326 -10.78 -10.49 -7.22
C THR A 326 -11.45 -9.15 -7.60
N TRP A 327 -11.10 -8.60 -8.75
CA TRP A 327 -11.63 -7.33 -9.24
C TRP A 327 -12.87 -7.49 -10.14
N ALA A 328 -13.20 -8.73 -10.54
CA ALA A 328 -14.29 -9.00 -11.47
C ALA A 328 -15.65 -8.60 -10.88
N GLY A 329 -16.44 -7.84 -11.65
CA GLY A 329 -17.77 -7.36 -11.23
C GLY A 329 -17.77 -6.26 -10.16
N GLN A 330 -16.61 -5.81 -9.69
CA GLN A 330 -16.50 -4.82 -8.63
C GLN A 330 -16.26 -3.40 -9.17
N LYS A 331 -16.72 -2.39 -8.42
CA LYS A 331 -16.48 -0.96 -8.71
C LYS A 331 -15.69 -0.32 -7.55
N ARG A 332 -15.08 0.85 -7.81
CA ARG A 332 -14.26 1.59 -6.82
C ARG A 332 -13.08 0.76 -6.30
N LEU A 333 -12.36 0.14 -7.24
CA LEU A 333 -11.28 -0.83 -6.97
C LEU A 333 -10.16 -0.27 -6.09
N GLY A 334 -9.85 1.03 -6.16
CA GLY A 334 -8.84 1.64 -5.28
C GLY A 334 -9.22 1.64 -3.79
N GLN A 335 -10.50 1.69 -3.45
CA GLN A 335 -10.93 1.49 -2.07
C GLN A 335 -10.94 -0.01 -1.74
N LEU A 336 -11.52 -0.84 -2.62
CA LEU A 336 -11.59 -2.28 -2.43
C LEU A 336 -10.21 -2.91 -2.18
N ALA A 337 -9.16 -2.46 -2.87
CA ALA A 337 -7.80 -2.92 -2.68
C ALA A 337 -7.31 -2.80 -1.24
N LYS A 338 -7.61 -1.68 -0.57
CA LYS A 338 -7.21 -1.42 0.82
C LYS A 338 -7.94 -2.35 1.79
N TRP A 339 -9.25 -2.52 1.59
CA TRP A 339 -10.07 -3.42 2.41
C TRP A 339 -9.67 -4.88 2.21
N LYS A 340 -9.43 -5.29 0.96
CA LYS A 340 -8.97 -6.64 0.66
C LYS A 340 -7.59 -6.90 1.25
N THR A 341 -6.70 -5.90 1.23
CA THR A 341 -5.40 -6.00 1.90
C THR A 341 -5.55 -6.23 3.40
N ALA A 342 -6.38 -5.43 4.07
CA ALA A 342 -6.60 -5.59 5.51
C ALA A 342 -7.26 -6.93 5.88
N GLU A 343 -8.18 -7.42 5.04
CA GLU A 343 -8.79 -8.73 5.19
C GLU A 343 -7.76 -9.87 5.11
N GLU A 344 -6.90 -9.87 4.08
CA GLU A 344 -5.87 -10.90 3.90
C GLU A 344 -4.78 -10.82 4.99
N VAL A 345 -4.40 -9.62 5.44
CA VAL A 345 -3.48 -9.43 6.57
C VAL A 345 -4.08 -10.02 7.85
N ALA A 346 -5.33 -9.71 8.16
CA ALA A 346 -6.01 -10.27 9.34
C ALA A 346 -6.18 -11.80 9.24
N ALA A 347 -6.46 -12.33 8.05
CA ALA A 347 -6.52 -13.77 7.80
C ALA A 347 -5.15 -14.44 8.02
N LEU A 348 -4.06 -13.82 7.59
CA LEU A 348 -2.71 -14.31 7.85
C LEU A 348 -2.41 -14.33 9.36
N ILE A 349 -2.75 -13.27 10.10
CA ILE A 349 -2.57 -13.24 11.56
C ILE A 349 -3.36 -14.37 12.24
N ARG A 350 -4.61 -14.63 11.83
CA ARG A 350 -5.43 -15.75 12.34
C ARG A 350 -4.81 -17.12 12.06
N SER A 351 -4.07 -17.26 10.97
CA SER A 351 -3.43 -18.54 10.60
C SER A 351 -2.17 -18.86 11.41
N LEU A 352 -1.60 -17.87 12.11
CA LEU A 352 -0.38 -18.05 12.90
C LEU A 352 -0.69 -18.33 14.39
N PRO A 353 0.13 -19.17 15.05
CA PRO A 353 0.13 -19.30 16.51
C PRO A 353 0.33 -17.97 17.22
N ILE A 354 -0.19 -17.83 18.44
CA ILE A 354 -0.19 -16.57 19.21
C ILE A 354 1.25 -16.07 19.46
N GLU A 355 2.22 -16.98 19.53
CA GLU A 355 3.65 -16.70 19.73
C GLU A 355 4.29 -16.03 18.51
N GLU A 356 3.81 -16.35 17.30
CA GLU A 356 4.33 -15.81 16.04
C GLU A 356 3.56 -14.58 15.55
N GLN A 357 2.41 -14.28 16.17
CA GLN A 357 1.61 -13.11 15.84
C GLN A 357 2.40 -11.81 16.07
N PRO A 358 2.29 -10.84 15.14
CA PRO A 358 2.97 -9.56 15.28
C PRO A 358 2.40 -8.79 16.47
N LYS A 359 3.28 -8.13 17.24
CA LYS A 359 2.86 -7.15 18.26
C LYS A 359 2.61 -5.78 17.65
N GLN A 360 3.24 -5.48 16.51
CA GLN A 360 3.07 -4.22 15.81
C GLN A 360 2.94 -4.42 14.29
N LEU A 361 2.01 -3.70 13.68
CA LEU A 361 1.84 -3.58 12.23
C LEU A 361 2.16 -2.15 11.82
N ILE A 362 3.14 -1.98 10.92
CA ILE A 362 3.53 -0.68 10.37
C ILE A 362 3.02 -0.59 8.93
N VAL A 363 2.15 0.37 8.65
CA VAL A 363 1.67 0.63 7.29
C VAL A 363 2.50 1.69 6.59
N THR A 364 2.84 1.43 5.32
CA THR A 364 3.55 2.41 4.48
C THR A 364 2.66 3.57 4.05
N ARG A 365 1.34 3.35 3.93
CA ARG A 365 0.37 4.36 3.45
C ARG A 365 -0.74 4.58 4.47
N LYS A 366 -1.00 5.85 4.82
CA LYS A 366 -2.04 6.26 5.79
C LYS A 366 -3.43 5.71 5.47
N GLY A 367 -3.74 5.48 4.19
CA GLY A 367 -5.02 4.92 3.77
C GLY A 367 -5.31 3.49 4.24
N MET A 368 -4.30 2.78 4.76
CA MET A 368 -4.42 1.43 5.30
C MET A 368 -4.71 1.36 6.80
N LEU A 369 -4.57 2.47 7.54
CA LEU A 369 -4.85 2.52 8.97
C LEU A 369 -6.30 2.14 9.26
N ASP A 370 -7.27 2.91 8.71
CA ASP A 370 -8.69 2.66 8.97
C ASP A 370 -9.15 1.23 8.63
N PRO A 371 -8.79 0.62 7.47
CA PRO A 371 -9.17 -0.76 7.19
C PRO A 371 -8.55 -1.78 8.15
N LEU A 372 -7.27 -1.63 8.52
CA LEU A 372 -6.62 -2.57 9.44
C LEU A 372 -7.18 -2.45 10.86
N GLU A 373 -7.42 -1.24 11.37
CA GLU A 373 -8.07 -1.05 12.68
C GLU A 373 -9.40 -1.80 12.77
N VAL A 374 -10.17 -1.82 11.66
CA VAL A 374 -11.47 -2.47 11.60
C VAL A 374 -11.37 -3.99 11.48
N HIS A 375 -10.38 -4.50 10.74
CA HIS A 375 -10.19 -5.94 10.54
C HIS A 375 -9.43 -6.61 11.68
N CYS A 376 -8.64 -5.85 12.43
CA CYS A 376 -7.88 -6.31 13.59
C CYS A 376 -8.57 -6.05 14.94
N LEU A 377 -9.88 -5.76 14.96
CA LEU A 377 -10.65 -5.62 16.22
C LEU A 377 -10.62 -6.90 17.07
N ASP A 378 -10.47 -8.06 16.43
CA ASP A 378 -10.30 -9.36 17.11
C ASP A 378 -8.91 -9.50 17.78
N PHE A 379 -7.98 -8.58 17.50
CA PHE A 379 -6.59 -8.59 17.95
C PHE A 379 -6.22 -7.29 18.70
N PRO A 380 -6.80 -7.05 19.90
CA PRO A 380 -6.63 -5.79 20.62
C PRO A 380 -5.18 -5.51 21.06
N ASN A 381 -4.33 -6.54 21.11
CA ASN A 381 -2.94 -6.44 21.53
C ASN A 381 -1.98 -6.03 20.38
N ILE A 382 -2.48 -5.92 19.15
CA ILE A 382 -1.66 -5.57 17.98
C ILE A 382 -1.75 -4.06 17.75
N VAL A 383 -0.60 -3.40 17.87
CA VAL A 383 -0.49 -1.95 17.64
C VAL A 383 -0.41 -1.68 16.14
N ILE A 384 -1.25 -0.77 15.62
CA ILE A 384 -1.23 -0.36 14.21
C ILE A 384 -0.64 1.05 14.12
N LYS A 385 0.51 1.18 13.45
CA LYS A 385 1.29 2.42 13.36
C LYS A 385 1.50 2.84 11.91
N GLY A 386 1.47 4.15 11.66
CA GLY A 386 1.83 4.73 10.35
C GLY A 386 3.34 4.95 10.22
N SER A 387 3.84 4.98 8.98
CA SER A 387 5.21 5.38 8.67
C SER A 387 5.24 6.77 8.04
N GLU A 388 6.15 7.63 8.51
CA GLU A 388 6.56 8.86 7.80
C GLU A 388 7.62 8.56 6.74
N LEU A 389 8.37 7.46 6.91
CA LEU A 389 9.37 7.00 5.96
C LEU A 389 8.69 6.42 4.72
N GLN A 390 9.06 6.92 3.53
CA GLN A 390 8.59 6.37 2.26
C GLN A 390 9.50 5.22 1.80
N LEU A 391 9.36 4.04 2.41
CA LEU A 391 10.20 2.89 2.09
C LEU A 391 9.89 2.30 0.69
N PRO A 392 10.89 1.87 -0.10
CA PRO A 392 10.73 1.54 -1.52
C PRO A 392 10.36 0.06 -1.74
N PHE A 393 9.52 -0.54 -0.89
CA PHE A 393 9.14 -1.97 -1.01
C PHE A 393 8.51 -2.31 -2.36
N GLN A 394 7.79 -1.37 -2.98
CA GLN A 394 7.25 -1.52 -4.34
C GLN A 394 8.31 -1.86 -5.41
N ALA A 395 9.58 -1.50 -5.20
CA ALA A 395 10.67 -1.80 -6.14
C ALA A 395 11.03 -3.29 -6.13
N CYS A 396 10.79 -3.99 -5.02
CA CYS A 396 11.04 -5.43 -4.88
C CYS A 396 10.25 -6.22 -5.93
N LEU A 397 9.02 -5.80 -6.23
CA LEU A 397 8.14 -6.48 -7.19
C LEU A 397 8.53 -6.26 -8.66
N LYS A 398 9.53 -5.40 -8.93
CA LYS A 398 10.12 -5.27 -10.26
C LYS A 398 11.20 -6.32 -10.54
N LEU A 399 11.70 -7.01 -9.51
CA LEU A 399 12.65 -8.11 -9.69
C LEU A 399 11.98 -9.26 -10.44
N GLU A 400 12.71 -9.89 -11.36
CA GLU A 400 12.19 -10.94 -12.24
C GLU A 400 11.56 -12.10 -11.47
N LYS A 401 12.21 -12.56 -10.39
CA LYS A 401 11.71 -13.67 -9.54
C LYS A 401 10.30 -13.41 -9.00
N PHE A 402 10.04 -12.18 -8.53
CA PHE A 402 8.72 -11.80 -7.99
C PHE A 402 7.73 -11.38 -9.09
N GLY A 403 8.20 -10.61 -10.07
CA GLY A 403 7.38 -10.13 -11.19
C GLY A 403 6.80 -11.29 -11.99
N ASP A 404 7.61 -12.28 -12.34
CA ASP A 404 7.16 -13.47 -13.06
C ASP A 404 6.19 -14.31 -12.25
N LEU A 405 6.47 -14.52 -10.96
CA LEU A 405 5.59 -15.26 -10.06
C LEU A 405 4.19 -14.63 -10.02
N ILE A 406 4.12 -13.31 -9.85
CA ILE A 406 2.84 -12.58 -9.78
C ILE A 406 2.11 -12.62 -11.13
N LEU A 407 2.83 -12.45 -12.25
CA LEU A 407 2.22 -12.44 -13.58
C LEU A 407 1.75 -13.82 -14.04
N LYS A 408 2.45 -14.90 -13.67
CA LYS A 408 2.12 -16.28 -14.04
C LYS A 408 1.04 -16.91 -13.14
N ALA A 409 0.78 -16.34 -11.97
CA ALA A 409 -0.22 -16.87 -11.04
C ALA A 409 -1.63 -16.87 -11.65
N THR A 410 -2.28 -18.03 -11.61
CA THR A 410 -3.66 -18.24 -12.07
C THR A 410 -4.69 -18.10 -10.95
N GLU A 411 -4.25 -18.12 -9.70
CA GLU A 411 -5.10 -18.03 -8.50
C GLU A 411 -4.42 -17.24 -7.35
N PRO A 412 -5.16 -16.81 -6.32
CA PRO A 412 -4.59 -16.08 -5.18
C PRO A 412 -3.73 -16.95 -4.25
N VAL A 413 -2.40 -16.97 -4.45
CA VAL A 413 -1.47 -17.79 -3.67
C VAL A 413 -0.69 -16.97 -2.63
N MET A 414 -0.47 -17.53 -1.44
CA MET A 414 0.48 -17.00 -0.45
C MET A 414 1.85 -17.66 -0.67
N THR A 415 2.91 -16.85 -0.77
CA THR A 415 4.27 -17.34 -0.96
C THR A 415 5.21 -16.76 0.08
N LEU A 416 6.14 -17.59 0.56
CA LEU A 416 7.08 -17.22 1.61
C LEU A 416 8.48 -17.05 1.02
N PHE A 417 9.13 -15.95 1.37
CA PHE A 417 10.51 -15.66 0.97
C PHE A 417 11.31 -15.14 2.16
N ASN A 418 12.64 -15.16 2.04
CA ASN A 418 13.53 -14.44 2.94
C ASN A 418 14.32 -13.41 2.13
N LEU A 419 14.03 -12.12 2.33
CA LEU A 419 14.70 -11.02 1.61
C LEU A 419 16.15 -10.80 2.05
N PHE A 420 16.57 -11.40 3.16
CA PHE A 420 17.97 -11.34 3.62
C PHE A 420 18.80 -12.52 3.13
N ASP A 421 18.21 -13.49 2.44
CA ASP A 421 18.89 -14.74 2.05
C ASP A 421 19.64 -15.35 3.26
N ASP A 422 20.96 -15.29 3.27
CA ASP A 422 21.84 -15.77 4.34
C ASP A 422 22.63 -14.67 5.08
N TRP A 423 22.34 -13.39 4.83
CA TRP A 423 23.08 -12.26 5.40
C TRP A 423 23.13 -12.26 6.93
N LEU A 424 22.09 -12.77 7.60
CA LEU A 424 22.03 -12.82 9.07
C LEU A 424 23.11 -13.70 9.71
N LYS A 425 23.84 -14.51 8.92
CA LYS A 425 25.00 -15.26 9.40
C LYS A 425 26.23 -14.36 9.64
N SER A 426 26.42 -13.30 8.85
CA SER A 426 27.59 -12.41 8.93
C SER A 426 27.26 -11.01 9.45
N VAL A 427 26.03 -10.53 9.26
CA VAL A 427 25.63 -9.17 9.64
C VAL A 427 24.38 -9.16 10.54
N SER A 428 24.25 -8.10 11.34
CA SER A 428 23.07 -7.89 12.18
C SER A 428 21.81 -7.60 11.35
N SER A 429 20.61 -7.86 11.89
CA SER A 429 19.34 -7.50 11.26
C SER A 429 19.24 -6.02 10.89
N PHE A 430 19.80 -5.13 11.72
CA PHE A 430 19.85 -3.69 11.44
C PHE A 430 20.64 -3.39 10.16
N THR A 431 21.82 -4.01 10.01
CA THR A 431 22.67 -3.86 8.83
C THR A 431 22.04 -4.50 7.60
N ALA A 432 21.48 -5.71 7.73
CA ALA A 432 20.80 -6.43 6.66
C ALA A 432 19.60 -5.64 6.12
N PHE A 433 18.80 -5.05 6.99
CA PHE A 433 17.68 -4.18 6.60
C PHE A 433 18.17 -2.91 5.89
N ASN A 434 19.21 -2.24 6.38
CA ASN A 434 19.77 -1.07 5.71
C ASN A 434 20.34 -1.41 4.32
N ARG A 435 21.02 -2.55 4.17
CA ARG A 435 21.46 -3.09 2.88
C ARG A 435 20.27 -3.28 1.95
N LEU A 436 19.21 -3.93 2.42
CA LEU A 436 17.98 -4.12 1.63
C LEU A 436 17.38 -2.78 1.18
N ILE A 437 17.25 -1.79 2.08
CA ILE A 437 16.70 -0.48 1.73
C ILE A 437 17.57 0.24 0.69
N LEU A 438 18.91 0.18 0.80
CA LEU A 438 19.82 0.73 -0.21
C LEU A 438 19.59 0.09 -1.59
N ILE A 439 19.50 -1.24 -1.64
CA ILE A 439 19.26 -1.97 -2.88
C ILE A 439 17.91 -1.58 -3.48
N LEU A 440 16.84 -1.66 -2.70
CA LEU A 440 15.48 -1.34 -3.16
C LEU A 440 15.35 0.12 -3.58
N ARG A 441 16.01 1.06 -2.89
CA ARG A 441 16.03 2.48 -3.27
C ARG A 441 16.79 2.70 -4.58
N GLY A 442 17.95 2.06 -4.75
CA GLY A 442 18.70 2.07 -6.01
C GLY A 442 17.85 1.56 -7.18
N LEU A 443 17.18 0.42 -7.00
CA LEU A 443 16.25 -0.16 -7.99
C LEU A 443 15.03 0.73 -8.27
N HIS A 444 14.55 1.45 -7.27
CA HIS A 444 13.43 2.38 -7.42
C HIS A 444 13.81 3.59 -8.29
N ILE A 445 15.00 4.15 -8.08
CA ILE A 445 15.52 5.32 -8.79
C ILE A 445 15.94 4.94 -10.21
N SER A 446 16.83 3.96 -10.34
CA SER A 446 17.36 3.52 -11.63
C SER A 446 17.56 2.00 -11.62
N TYR A 447 16.54 1.31 -12.12
CA TYR A 447 16.53 -0.14 -12.21
C TYR A 447 17.73 -0.68 -13.03
N GLU A 448 18.01 -0.09 -14.20
CA GLU A 448 19.10 -0.52 -15.08
C GLU A 448 20.48 -0.38 -14.39
N LYS A 449 20.79 0.78 -13.80
CA LYS A 449 22.08 1.03 -13.16
C LYS A 449 22.27 0.20 -11.89
N ALA A 450 21.23 0.09 -11.06
CA ALA A 450 21.31 -0.72 -9.84
C ALA A 450 21.53 -2.21 -10.16
N LYS A 451 20.90 -2.75 -11.22
CA LYS A 451 21.13 -4.15 -11.64
C LYS A 451 22.56 -4.38 -12.13
N ILE A 452 23.17 -3.41 -12.82
CA ILE A 452 24.59 -3.46 -13.21
C ILE A 452 25.50 -3.44 -11.97
N ILE A 453 25.20 -2.62 -10.98
CA ILE A 453 25.97 -2.55 -9.73
C ILE A 453 25.88 -3.86 -8.94
N LEU A 454 24.71 -4.51 -8.93
CA LEU A 454 24.52 -5.79 -8.25
C LEU A 454 25.25 -6.95 -8.94
N ASN A 455 25.33 -6.94 -10.27
CA ASN A 455 25.96 -8.00 -11.07
C ASN A 455 27.10 -7.44 -11.94
N PRO A 456 28.25 -7.05 -11.34
CA PRO A 456 29.36 -6.46 -12.09
C PRO A 456 30.11 -7.48 -12.94
N ASP A 457 30.19 -8.74 -12.49
CA ASP A 457 30.96 -9.81 -13.13
C ASP A 457 30.13 -11.07 -13.37
N LYS A 458 30.41 -11.78 -14.47
CA LYS A 458 29.73 -13.04 -14.84
C LYS A 458 30.03 -14.18 -13.86
N SER A 459 31.11 -14.08 -13.07
CA SER A 459 31.46 -15.07 -12.04
C SER A 459 30.51 -15.04 -10.84
N VAL A 460 29.81 -13.91 -10.63
CA VAL A 460 28.84 -13.77 -9.55
C VAL A 460 27.54 -14.44 -9.97
N ILE A 461 27.20 -15.52 -9.28
CA ILE A 461 25.96 -16.25 -9.47
C ILE A 461 24.98 -15.96 -8.34
N THR A 462 23.70 -15.92 -8.67
CA THR A 462 22.61 -15.93 -7.69
C THR A 462 22.15 -17.38 -7.54
N GLU A 463 22.16 -17.89 -6.32
CA GLU A 463 21.67 -19.24 -6.07
C GLU A 463 20.15 -19.35 -6.35
N PRO A 464 19.63 -20.51 -6.80
CA PRO A 464 18.23 -20.63 -7.19
C PRO A 464 17.23 -20.26 -6.07
N HIS A 465 17.60 -20.55 -4.82
CA HIS A 465 16.78 -20.25 -3.65
C HIS A 465 17.00 -18.83 -3.12
N HIS A 466 18.11 -18.17 -3.45
CA HIS A 466 18.40 -16.78 -3.10
C HIS A 466 17.73 -15.78 -4.04
N ILE A 467 17.65 -14.54 -3.59
CA ILE A 467 17.12 -13.41 -4.36
C ILE A 467 18.28 -12.54 -4.86
N TRP A 468 19.29 -12.36 -4.02
CA TRP A 468 20.43 -11.49 -4.26
C TRP A 468 21.66 -12.27 -4.72
N PRO A 469 22.59 -11.64 -5.45
CA PRO A 469 23.86 -12.26 -5.82
C PRO A 469 24.66 -12.69 -4.58
N THR A 470 25.29 -13.86 -4.65
CA THR A 470 26.16 -14.35 -3.57
C THR A 470 27.50 -13.60 -3.63
N LEU A 471 27.70 -12.68 -2.69
CA LEU A 471 28.88 -11.82 -2.58
C LEU A 471 29.52 -11.95 -1.20
N THR A 472 30.83 -11.75 -1.13
CA THR A 472 31.55 -11.65 0.14
C THR A 472 31.26 -10.32 0.85
N ASP A 473 31.46 -10.24 2.17
CA ASP A 473 31.22 -9.01 2.93
C ASP A 473 32.02 -7.80 2.41
N LYS A 474 33.24 -8.02 1.88
CA LYS A 474 34.07 -6.97 1.27
C LYS A 474 33.48 -6.46 -0.05
N GLU A 475 32.91 -7.34 -0.85
CA GLU A 475 32.24 -6.98 -2.10
C GLU A 475 30.92 -6.25 -1.82
N TRP A 476 30.16 -6.72 -0.82
CA TRP A 476 28.96 -6.04 -0.36
C TRP A 476 29.23 -4.58 0.04
N ILE A 477 30.32 -4.30 0.76
CA ILE A 477 30.70 -2.92 1.12
C ILE A 477 30.89 -2.06 -0.15
N ARG A 478 31.54 -2.60 -1.19
CA ARG A 478 31.75 -1.86 -2.47
C ARG A 478 30.42 -1.60 -3.18
N VAL A 479 29.53 -2.59 -3.22
CA VAL A 479 28.20 -2.49 -3.81
C VAL A 479 27.33 -1.48 -3.05
N GLU A 480 27.35 -1.52 -1.72
CA GLU A 480 26.61 -0.59 -0.85
C GLU A 480 27.06 0.86 -1.06
N VAL A 481 28.37 1.11 -1.16
CA VAL A 481 28.91 2.44 -1.48
C VAL A 481 28.45 2.89 -2.86
N ALA A 482 28.54 2.04 -3.89
CA ALA A 482 28.10 2.37 -5.24
C ALA A 482 26.59 2.66 -5.32
N LEU A 483 25.76 1.90 -4.60
CA LEU A 483 24.31 2.14 -4.51
C LEU A 483 23.99 3.45 -3.78
N LYS A 484 24.69 3.74 -2.67
CA LYS A 484 24.56 5.02 -1.96
C LYS A 484 24.90 6.19 -2.88
N ASP A 485 26.02 6.11 -3.60
CA ASP A 485 26.45 7.18 -4.51
C ASP A 485 25.47 7.36 -5.67
N LEU A 486 24.88 6.28 -6.20
CA LEU A 486 23.81 6.35 -7.20
C LEU A 486 22.58 7.11 -6.68
N ILE A 487 22.14 6.81 -5.45
CA ILE A 487 20.98 7.45 -4.82
C ILE A 487 21.25 8.94 -4.59
N LEU A 488 22.43 9.28 -4.04
CA LEU A 488 22.81 10.66 -3.75
C LEU A 488 23.02 11.48 -5.03
N ALA A 489 23.60 10.90 -6.08
CA ALA A 489 23.78 11.57 -7.36
C ALA A 489 22.45 11.92 -8.03
N ASP A 490 21.44 11.04 -7.93
CA ASP A 490 20.10 11.33 -8.45
C ASP A 490 19.41 12.43 -7.64
N TYR A 491 19.50 12.40 -6.31
CA TYR A 491 18.97 13.45 -5.44
C TYR A 491 19.62 14.82 -5.75
N ALA A 492 20.96 14.85 -5.81
CA ALA A 492 21.75 16.02 -6.17
C ALA A 492 21.35 16.60 -7.53
N LYS A 493 21.13 15.75 -8.53
CA LYS A 493 20.69 16.17 -9.86
C LYS A 493 19.28 16.75 -9.86
N ARG A 494 18.34 16.18 -9.09
CA ARG A 494 16.95 16.64 -9.04
C ARG A 494 16.79 17.95 -8.27
N GLN A 495 17.53 18.10 -7.18
CA GLN A 495 17.46 19.28 -6.30
C GLN A 495 18.51 20.34 -6.62
N SER A 496 19.40 20.09 -7.58
CA SER A 496 20.53 20.97 -7.92
C SER A 496 21.42 21.28 -6.71
N VAL A 497 21.72 20.27 -5.89
CA VAL A 497 22.51 20.37 -4.66
C VAL A 497 23.81 19.57 -4.82
N ASN A 498 24.93 20.08 -4.30
CA ASN A 498 26.17 19.32 -4.25
C ASN A 498 26.13 18.25 -3.14
N VAL A 499 26.47 17.00 -3.47
CA VAL A 499 26.44 15.86 -2.53
C VAL A 499 27.33 16.11 -1.30
N SER A 500 28.44 16.83 -1.45
CA SER A 500 29.36 17.13 -0.35
C SER A 500 28.79 18.09 0.70
N ALA A 501 27.71 18.81 0.39
CA ALA A 501 27.04 19.71 1.33
C ALA A 501 26.07 18.98 2.27
N LEU A 502 25.83 17.68 2.04
CA LEU A 502 24.90 16.87 2.82
C LEU A 502 25.55 16.32 4.09
N THR A 503 24.86 16.46 5.21
CA THR A 503 25.21 15.81 6.49
C THR A 503 24.88 14.33 6.50
N GLN A 504 25.46 13.58 7.44
CA GLN A 504 25.14 12.15 7.61
C GLN A 504 23.66 11.91 7.97
N SER A 505 23.03 12.80 8.74
CA SER A 505 21.60 12.74 9.03
C SER A 505 20.76 12.96 7.78
N GLU A 506 21.10 13.95 6.95
CA GLU A 506 20.39 14.20 5.68
C GLU A 506 20.58 13.04 4.70
N ILE A 507 21.79 12.47 4.60
CA ILE A 507 22.05 11.27 3.77
C ILE A 507 21.16 10.11 4.20
N ARG A 508 21.09 9.83 5.52
CA ARG A 508 20.23 8.78 6.07
C ARG A 508 18.77 9.02 5.73
N ASP A 509 18.29 10.24 5.94
CA ASP A 509 16.90 10.62 5.74
C ASP A 509 16.52 10.55 4.24
N ILE A 510 17.43 10.90 3.31
CA ILE A 510 17.27 10.70 1.85
C ILE A 510 17.12 9.21 1.51
N ILE A 511 17.98 8.36 2.06
CA ILE A 511 17.94 6.91 1.81
C ILE A 511 16.63 6.30 2.34
N LEU A 512 16.19 6.74 3.52
CA LEU A 512 14.93 6.32 4.13
C LEU A 512 13.69 6.95 3.46
N GLY A 513 13.88 7.93 2.57
CA GLY A 513 12.81 8.55 1.77
C GLY A 513 11.99 9.57 2.55
N MET A 514 12.60 10.28 3.50
CA MET A 514 12.00 11.44 4.15
C MET A 514 12.10 12.67 3.24
N GLU A 515 11.11 13.55 3.31
CA GLU A 515 11.14 14.84 2.64
C GLU A 515 12.03 15.81 3.43
N ILE A 516 13.15 16.21 2.84
CA ILE A 516 14.11 17.15 3.45
C ILE A 516 14.11 18.43 2.63
N GLN A 517 14.16 19.58 3.32
CA GLN A 517 14.44 20.86 2.69
C GLN A 517 15.87 20.86 2.13
N PRO A 518 16.08 21.27 0.87
CA PRO A 518 17.41 21.33 0.31
C PRO A 518 18.30 22.31 1.11
N PRO A 519 19.59 22.00 1.32
CA PRO A 519 20.49 22.85 2.10
C PRO A 519 20.64 24.23 1.46
N SER A 520 20.70 25.27 2.30
CA SER A 520 20.79 26.66 1.86
C SER A 520 22.07 26.94 1.05
N VAL A 521 21.98 27.91 0.12
CA VAL A 521 23.08 28.32 -0.77
C VAL A 521 24.34 28.71 0.02
N GLN A 522 24.16 29.36 1.17
CA GLN A 522 25.26 29.77 2.04
C GLN A 522 26.04 28.57 2.61
N ARG A 523 25.34 27.48 2.95
CA ARG A 523 25.96 26.23 3.43
C ARG A 523 26.70 25.50 2.30
N GLN A 524 26.17 25.56 1.08
CA GLN A 524 26.83 25.01 -0.11
C GLN A 524 28.16 25.72 -0.39
N MET A 525 28.18 27.06 -0.31
CA MET A 525 29.41 27.84 -0.47
C MET A 525 30.47 27.51 0.61
N ILE A 526 30.06 27.36 1.87
CA ILE A 526 30.98 27.00 2.96
C ILE A 526 31.59 25.61 2.72
N ALA A 527 30.79 24.62 2.30
CA ALA A 527 31.28 23.28 2.00
C ALA A 527 32.26 23.26 0.81
N GLU A 528 32.05 24.11 -0.21
CA GLU A 528 32.97 24.26 -1.34
C GLU A 528 34.31 24.88 -0.90
N ILE A 529 34.28 25.90 -0.04
CA ILE A 529 35.49 26.54 0.51
C ILE A 529 36.27 25.55 1.39
N GLU A 530 35.60 24.79 2.25
CA GLU A 530 36.26 23.76 3.07
C GLU A 530 36.90 22.66 2.22
N LYS A 531 36.24 22.25 1.12
CA LYS A 531 36.78 21.27 0.20
C LYS A 531 38.02 21.78 -0.53
N GLN A 532 37.99 23.03 -1.01
CA GLN A 532 39.18 23.68 -1.58
C GLN A 532 40.32 23.77 -0.56
N THR A 533 40.01 24.07 0.71
CA THR A 533 41.01 24.15 1.77
C THR A 533 41.63 22.78 2.09
N LYS A 534 40.83 21.70 2.05
CA LYS A 534 41.31 20.31 2.24
C LYS A 534 42.11 19.79 1.04
N GLU A 535 41.73 20.11 -0.20
CA GLU A 535 42.48 19.76 -1.40
C GLU A 535 43.85 20.47 -1.44
N VAL A 536 43.94 21.69 -0.92
CA VAL A 536 45.22 22.41 -0.75
C VAL A 536 46.11 21.78 0.34
N ALA A 537 45.52 21.12 1.34
CA ALA A 537 46.27 20.47 2.43
C ALA A 537 46.76 19.03 2.10
N GLN A 538 46.30 18.42 1.00
CA GLN A 538 46.56 17.01 0.65
C GLN A 538 47.39 16.81 -0.64
N VAL A 539 48.33 17.70 -0.94
CA VAL A 539 49.39 17.41 -1.92
C VAL A 539 50.52 16.64 -1.23
N THR A 540 50.34 15.34 -1.03
CA THR A 540 51.43 14.41 -0.66
C THR A 540 51.64 13.44 -1.81
N SER A 541 52.84 13.44 -2.40
CA SER A 541 53.23 12.56 -3.49
C SER A 541 53.18 11.10 -3.05
N THR A 542 52.42 10.25 -3.74
CA THR A 542 52.47 8.80 -3.52
C THR A 542 53.65 8.20 -4.29
N THR A 543 54.58 7.55 -3.57
CA THR A 543 55.66 6.74 -4.13
C THR A 543 55.19 5.31 -4.33
N ILE A 544 55.29 4.79 -5.55
CA ILE A 544 55.02 3.38 -5.86
C ILE A 544 56.34 2.70 -6.21
N GLU A 545 56.66 1.61 -5.52
CA GLU A 545 57.84 0.78 -5.78
C GLU A 545 57.45 -0.33 -6.77
N THR A 546 58.09 -0.37 -7.94
CA THR A 546 57.85 -1.40 -8.96
C THR A 546 59.17 -2.01 -9.42
N ILE A 547 59.15 -3.27 -9.85
CA ILE A 547 60.34 -4.05 -10.20
C ILE A 547 60.35 -4.28 -11.72
N ASN A 548 61.46 -3.99 -12.40
CA ASN A 548 61.61 -4.29 -13.83
C ASN A 548 61.91 -5.80 -14.04
N LYS A 549 61.76 -6.31 -15.28
CA LYS A 549 62.02 -7.70 -15.68
C LYS A 549 63.42 -8.25 -15.30
N LEU A 550 64.37 -7.37 -14.99
CA LEU A 550 65.74 -7.71 -14.56
C LEU A 550 65.95 -7.69 -13.02
N GLY A 551 64.90 -7.41 -12.24
CA GLY A 551 64.94 -7.50 -10.76
C GLY A 551 65.30 -6.20 -10.03
N ASP A 552 65.60 -5.11 -10.74
CA ASP A 552 65.93 -3.82 -10.13
C ASP A 552 64.68 -3.06 -9.67
N ARG A 553 64.76 -2.47 -8.47
CA ARG A 553 63.67 -1.73 -7.81
C ARG A 553 63.65 -0.29 -8.29
N ILE A 554 62.52 0.15 -8.85
CA ILE A 554 62.28 1.52 -9.31
C ILE A 554 61.27 2.18 -8.37
N LEU A 555 61.66 3.30 -7.77
CA LEU A 555 60.80 4.19 -7.00
C LEU A 555 60.28 5.30 -7.90
N VAL A 556 58.97 5.28 -8.19
CA VAL A 556 58.31 6.34 -8.98
C VAL A 556 57.47 7.20 -8.04
N SER A 557 57.79 8.48 -7.91
CA SER A 557 57.02 9.46 -7.15
C SER A 557 56.12 10.27 -8.10
N THR A 558 54.81 10.06 -8.02
CA THR A 558 53.85 10.75 -8.90
C THR A 558 53.25 11.95 -8.18
N GLN A 559 53.36 13.15 -8.78
CA GLN A 559 52.87 14.42 -8.20
C GLN A 559 51.59 14.95 -8.87
N THR A 560 51.12 14.33 -9.95
CA THR A 560 49.98 14.82 -10.75
C THR A 560 48.77 13.88 -10.69
N PRO A 561 47.55 14.39 -10.39
CA PRO A 561 46.32 13.58 -10.32
C PRO A 561 45.83 13.10 -11.70
N HIS A 562 46.53 13.44 -12.79
CA HIS A 562 46.08 13.17 -14.15
C HIS A 562 46.27 11.69 -14.57
N GLU A 563 47.22 10.98 -13.98
CA GLU A 563 47.52 9.57 -14.28
C GLU A 563 46.73 8.57 -13.41
N GLN A 564 46.03 9.04 -12.35
CA GLN A 564 45.10 8.22 -11.57
C GLN A 564 43.75 7.99 -12.28
N LYS A 565 43.50 8.67 -13.40
CA LYS A 565 42.37 8.30 -14.28
C LYS A 565 42.73 6.99 -14.97
N VAL A 566 42.28 5.89 -14.38
CA VAL A 566 42.21 4.59 -15.05
C VAL A 566 41.62 4.82 -16.44
N PHE A 567 42.42 4.59 -17.47
CA PHE A 567 42.01 4.74 -18.85
C PHE A 567 40.97 3.66 -19.16
N ALA A 568 39.69 3.95 -18.89
CA ALA A 568 38.59 3.13 -19.35
C ALA A 568 38.46 3.35 -20.85
N SER A 569 38.76 2.34 -21.66
CA SER A 569 38.57 2.45 -23.10
C SER A 569 37.11 2.83 -23.38
N LYS A 570 36.87 3.79 -24.27
CA LYS A 570 35.51 4.18 -24.72
C LYS A 570 34.75 3.01 -25.40
N ALA A 571 35.39 1.86 -25.53
CA ALA A 571 34.96 0.64 -26.21
C ALA A 571 34.80 -0.56 -25.27
N ASP A 572 34.45 -0.34 -23.99
CA ASP A 572 34.05 -1.45 -23.12
C ASP A 572 32.71 -2.06 -23.59
N TRP A 573 32.82 -3.03 -24.49
CA TRP A 573 31.71 -3.76 -25.07
C TRP A 573 31.04 -4.70 -24.05
N ARG A 574 31.73 -5.08 -22.97
CA ARG A 574 31.21 -6.03 -21.98
C ARG A 574 30.12 -5.37 -21.13
N VAL A 575 30.43 -4.20 -20.57
CA VAL A 575 29.45 -3.40 -19.81
C VAL A 575 28.24 -3.08 -20.69
N ARG A 576 28.50 -2.78 -21.97
CA ARG A 576 27.43 -2.53 -22.94
C ARG A 576 26.57 -3.76 -23.16
N ALA A 577 27.15 -4.90 -23.51
CA ALA A 577 26.42 -6.15 -23.75
C ALA A 577 25.53 -6.57 -22.56
N VAL A 578 26.04 -6.41 -21.33
CA VAL A 578 25.25 -6.65 -20.11
C VAL A 578 24.09 -5.66 -20.01
N SER A 579 24.33 -4.38 -20.31
CA SER A 579 23.27 -3.35 -20.29
C SER A 579 22.20 -3.59 -21.36
N THR A 580 22.61 -4.02 -22.56
CA THR A 580 21.74 -4.33 -23.70
C THR A 580 20.74 -5.45 -23.38
N SER A 581 21.09 -6.39 -22.50
CA SER A 581 20.18 -7.46 -22.06
C SER A 581 18.87 -6.96 -21.41
N ASN A 582 18.85 -5.71 -20.93
CA ASN A 582 17.67 -5.10 -20.27
C ASN A 582 16.82 -4.23 -21.22
N LEU A 583 17.17 -4.08 -22.51
CA LEU A 583 16.45 -3.22 -23.47
C LEU A 583 14.96 -3.57 -23.62
N TYR A 584 14.60 -4.84 -23.46
CA TYR A 584 13.21 -5.30 -23.54
C TYR A 584 12.30 -4.59 -22.53
N LEU A 585 12.82 -4.09 -21.40
CA LEU A 585 12.04 -3.36 -20.40
C LEU A 585 11.46 -2.04 -20.93
N ARG A 586 12.12 -1.42 -21.92
CA ARG A 586 11.65 -0.18 -22.56
C ARG A 586 10.38 -0.39 -23.38
N THR A 587 10.13 -1.63 -23.83
CA THR A 587 8.92 -1.99 -24.60
C THR A 587 7.62 -1.93 -23.80
N ASN A 588 7.71 -1.74 -22.48
CA ASN A 588 6.55 -1.50 -21.61
C ASN A 588 5.97 -0.09 -21.77
N HIS A 589 6.78 0.89 -22.17
CA HIS A 589 6.39 2.29 -22.35
C HIS A 589 6.66 2.71 -23.79
N ILE A 590 5.67 2.54 -24.66
CA ILE A 590 5.76 2.89 -26.08
C ILE A 590 4.96 4.16 -26.32
N TYR A 591 5.63 5.18 -26.84
CA TYR A 591 5.03 6.43 -27.28
C TYR A 591 4.97 6.41 -28.81
N VAL A 592 3.80 6.72 -29.36
CA VAL A 592 3.59 6.83 -30.81
C VAL A 592 3.19 8.26 -31.08
N ASN A 593 3.96 8.96 -31.91
CA ASN A 593 3.59 10.30 -32.37
C ASN A 593 2.37 10.15 -33.29
N ALA A 594 1.25 10.72 -32.86
CA ALA A 594 0.04 10.81 -33.66
C ALA A 594 -0.18 12.30 -33.95
N GLU A 595 0.07 12.72 -35.18
CA GLU A 595 -0.45 13.99 -35.69
C GLU A 595 -1.93 13.81 -36.03
N ASP A 596 -2.70 14.90 -35.98
CA ASP A 596 -4.13 14.88 -36.24
C ASP A 596 -4.40 14.34 -37.65
N LEU A 597 -5.08 13.19 -37.71
CA LEU A 597 -5.53 12.57 -38.95
C LEU A 597 -6.58 13.49 -39.58
N ASN A 598 -6.17 14.31 -40.53
CA ASN A 598 -7.11 15.00 -41.41
C ASN A 598 -7.78 13.94 -42.29
N GLU A 599 -9.08 13.71 -42.10
CA GLU A 599 -9.90 12.74 -42.88
C GLU A 599 -9.88 13.01 -44.41
N ASN A 600 -9.32 14.15 -44.85
CA ASN A 600 -9.31 14.61 -46.24
C ASN A 600 -7.97 14.41 -46.98
N SER A 601 -6.99 13.68 -46.42
CA SER A 601 -5.75 13.37 -47.13
C SER A 601 -5.59 11.87 -47.40
N SER A 602 -5.18 11.54 -48.61
CA SER A 602 -4.72 10.23 -49.09
C SER A 602 -3.46 9.76 -48.34
N THR A 603 -3.58 9.55 -47.03
CA THR A 603 -2.48 9.21 -46.13
C THR A 603 -2.52 7.71 -45.87
N TYR A 604 -1.42 7.01 -46.16
CA TYR A 604 -1.29 5.59 -45.83
C TYR A 604 -1.14 5.39 -44.32
N MET A 605 -1.87 4.44 -43.76
CA MET A 605 -1.74 4.05 -42.36
C MET A 605 -0.88 2.79 -42.24
N TYR A 606 0.29 2.91 -41.59
CA TYR A 606 1.19 1.78 -41.36
C TYR A 606 0.92 1.12 -40.02
N VAL A 607 0.68 -0.18 -40.02
CA VAL A 607 0.44 -0.98 -38.81
C VAL A 607 1.65 -1.84 -38.52
N LEU A 608 2.37 -1.54 -37.42
CA LEU A 608 3.51 -2.31 -36.95
C LEU A 608 3.11 -3.32 -35.85
N PRO A 609 3.26 -4.64 -36.07
CA PRO A 609 3.01 -5.64 -35.04
C PRO A 609 3.91 -5.48 -33.80
N LYS A 610 3.30 -5.55 -32.62
CA LYS A 610 4.01 -5.35 -31.34
C LYS A 610 5.11 -6.37 -31.07
N ASN A 611 4.93 -7.62 -31.51
CA ASN A 611 5.94 -8.67 -31.40
C ASN A 611 7.19 -8.35 -32.22
N LEU A 612 7.04 -7.80 -33.44
CA LEU A 612 8.16 -7.39 -34.29
C LEU A 612 8.92 -6.21 -33.65
N LEU A 613 8.18 -5.19 -33.18
CA LEU A 613 8.80 -4.07 -32.47
C LEU A 613 9.57 -4.51 -31.23
N LYS A 614 8.99 -5.41 -30.43
CA LYS A 614 9.64 -5.96 -29.24
C LYS A 614 10.93 -6.68 -29.61
N LYS A 615 10.89 -7.56 -30.63
CA LYS A 615 12.06 -8.30 -31.08
C LYS A 615 13.14 -7.39 -31.67
N PHE A 616 12.76 -6.36 -32.41
CA PHE A 616 13.67 -5.36 -32.96
C PHE A 616 14.41 -4.58 -31.87
N ILE A 617 13.72 -4.19 -30.80
CA ILE A 617 14.34 -3.53 -29.63
C ILE A 617 15.23 -4.49 -28.83
N GLU A 618 14.88 -5.78 -28.73
CA GLU A 618 15.69 -6.80 -28.06
C GLU A 618 17.07 -7.03 -28.73
N VAL A 619 17.15 -6.87 -30.05
CA VAL A 619 18.40 -7.04 -30.81
C VAL A 619 19.18 -5.73 -31.01
N ALA A 620 18.64 -4.60 -30.56
CA ALA A 620 19.27 -3.30 -30.66
C ALA A 620 20.46 -3.14 -29.71
N ASP A 621 21.21 -2.05 -29.87
CA ASP A 621 22.24 -1.60 -28.92
C ASP A 621 21.85 -0.26 -28.28
N LEU A 622 22.41 0.02 -27.11
CA LEU A 622 22.15 1.29 -26.40
C LEU A 622 22.81 2.49 -27.06
N ARG A 623 23.83 2.27 -27.88
CA ARG A 623 24.71 3.33 -28.38
C ARG A 623 24.91 3.26 -29.89
N THR A 624 24.96 2.06 -30.46
CA THR A 624 25.07 1.84 -31.89
C THR A 624 23.68 1.74 -32.54
N GLN A 625 23.44 2.47 -33.61
CA GLN A 625 22.20 2.37 -34.38
C GLN A 625 22.13 1.05 -35.15
N ILE A 626 20.93 0.46 -35.19
CA ILE A 626 20.59 -0.68 -36.05
C ILE A 626 19.39 -0.32 -36.93
N ALA A 627 19.29 -0.92 -38.11
CA ALA A 627 18.24 -0.74 -39.09
C ALA A 627 17.63 -2.08 -39.55
N GLY A 628 16.39 -2.04 -40.01
CA GLY A 628 15.71 -3.15 -40.66
C GLY A 628 14.81 -2.66 -41.79
N LEU A 629 14.70 -3.44 -42.86
CA LEU A 629 13.83 -3.15 -44.01
C LEU A 629 12.41 -3.68 -43.73
N LEU A 630 11.40 -2.87 -43.99
CA LEU A 630 9.99 -3.17 -43.72
C LEU A 630 9.33 -3.74 -44.97
N TYR A 631 8.67 -4.89 -44.81
CA TYR A 631 7.88 -5.52 -45.87
C TYR A 631 6.49 -5.85 -45.36
N GLY A 632 5.49 -5.72 -46.22
CA GLY A 632 4.10 -5.90 -45.84
C GLY A 632 3.14 -5.85 -47.02
N VAL A 633 1.85 -5.99 -46.73
CA VAL A 633 0.78 -6.03 -47.73
C VAL A 633 -0.43 -5.27 -47.19
N SER A 634 -1.25 -4.72 -48.08
CA SER A 634 -2.53 -4.13 -47.72
C SER A 634 -3.56 -5.23 -47.43
N PRO A 635 -4.37 -5.11 -46.37
CA PRO A 635 -5.47 -6.04 -46.15
C PRO A 635 -6.45 -5.96 -47.34
N PRO A 636 -7.14 -7.07 -47.69
CA PRO A 636 -8.06 -7.11 -48.82
C PRO A 636 -9.21 -6.11 -48.70
N ASP A 637 -9.53 -5.70 -47.46
CA ASP A 637 -10.64 -4.81 -47.15
C ASP A 637 -10.28 -3.32 -47.27
N ASN A 638 -8.98 -2.95 -47.27
CA ASN A 638 -8.57 -1.54 -47.28
C ASN A 638 -7.15 -1.33 -47.84
N GLU A 639 -7.08 -0.71 -49.03
CA GLU A 639 -5.80 -0.41 -49.70
C GLU A 639 -4.98 0.70 -49.01
N PHE A 640 -5.63 1.60 -48.26
CA PHE A 640 -4.95 2.70 -47.55
C PHE A 640 -4.24 2.24 -46.28
N VAL A 641 -4.50 1.02 -45.81
CA VAL A 641 -3.79 0.40 -44.69
C VAL A 641 -2.64 -0.47 -45.22
N LYS A 642 -1.46 -0.33 -44.64
CA LYS A 642 -0.27 -1.13 -44.94
C LYS A 642 0.14 -1.89 -43.68
N GLU A 643 -0.09 -3.20 -43.66
CA GLU A 643 0.29 -4.04 -42.52
C GLU A 643 1.72 -4.55 -42.71
N ILE A 644 2.61 -4.20 -41.79
CA ILE A 644 3.99 -4.71 -41.78
C ILE A 644 3.96 -6.16 -41.34
N ARG A 645 4.41 -7.08 -42.20
CA ARG A 645 4.41 -8.53 -41.93
C ARG A 645 5.79 -9.04 -41.51
N CYS A 646 6.86 -8.42 -41.99
CA CYS A 646 8.21 -8.76 -41.56
C CYS A 646 9.19 -7.58 -41.58
N ILE A 647 10.25 -7.70 -40.77
CA ILE A 647 11.41 -6.81 -40.77
C ILE A 647 12.62 -7.64 -41.19
N VAL A 648 13.25 -7.27 -42.30
CA VAL A 648 14.46 -7.93 -42.81
C VAL A 648 15.68 -7.19 -42.25
N MET A 649 16.60 -7.93 -41.63
CA MET A 649 17.85 -7.38 -41.08
C MET A 649 18.99 -7.66 -42.06
N PRO A 650 19.37 -6.71 -42.94
CA PRO A 650 20.51 -6.92 -43.82
C PRO A 650 21.84 -6.86 -43.05
N PRO A 651 22.94 -7.39 -43.62
CA PRO A 651 24.28 -7.17 -43.08
C PRO A 651 24.53 -5.68 -42.92
N GLN A 652 24.85 -5.20 -41.72
CA GLN A 652 24.90 -3.77 -41.43
C GLN A 652 25.96 -3.47 -40.40
N TRP A 653 26.45 -2.23 -40.41
CA TRP A 653 27.28 -1.69 -39.33
C TRP A 653 26.83 -0.27 -39.01
N GLY A 654 26.79 0.06 -37.73
CA GLY A 654 26.31 1.35 -37.25
C GLY A 654 27.33 2.05 -36.38
N ASN A 655 27.14 3.35 -36.22
CA ASN A 655 27.74 4.15 -35.18
C ASN A 655 26.64 4.87 -34.38
N HIS A 656 27.00 5.90 -33.62
CA HIS A 656 26.08 6.67 -32.77
C HIS A 656 25.07 7.53 -33.56
N GLN A 657 25.43 7.90 -34.79
CA GLN A 657 24.76 8.91 -35.59
C GLN A 657 24.13 8.34 -36.86
N MET A 658 24.70 7.27 -37.42
CA MET A 658 24.24 6.67 -38.67
C MET A 658 24.40 5.16 -38.65
N VAL A 659 23.64 4.51 -39.54
CA VAL A 659 23.72 3.09 -39.86
C VAL A 659 23.96 2.93 -41.35
N GLN A 660 24.88 2.06 -41.72
CA GLN A 660 25.10 1.69 -43.12
C GLN A 660 24.50 0.33 -43.40
N ILE A 661 23.67 0.29 -44.43
CA ILE A 661 23.03 -0.92 -44.95
C ILE A 661 23.32 -1.06 -46.46
N PRO A 662 23.37 -2.29 -46.98
CA PRO A 662 23.42 -2.57 -48.41
C PRO A 662 22.27 -1.87 -49.14
N LEU A 663 22.60 -1.23 -50.27
CA LEU A 663 21.62 -0.48 -51.06
C LEU A 663 20.76 -1.40 -51.93
N THR A 664 21.18 -2.63 -52.21
CA THR A 664 20.42 -3.61 -52.98
C THR A 664 19.33 -4.26 -52.14
N SER A 665 18.14 -4.37 -52.70
CA SER A 665 17.03 -5.07 -52.05
C SER A 665 17.34 -6.57 -51.83
N PRO A 666 16.91 -7.15 -50.69
CA PRO A 666 17.10 -8.57 -50.41
C PRO A 666 16.22 -9.44 -51.32
N GLU A 667 16.84 -10.39 -52.01
CA GLU A 667 16.13 -11.40 -52.82
C GLU A 667 15.86 -12.66 -51.98
N ASN A 668 14.59 -13.00 -51.76
CA ASN A 668 14.19 -14.23 -51.08
C ASN A 668 12.78 -14.66 -51.53
N ASP A 669 12.54 -15.96 -51.64
CA ASP A 669 11.23 -16.52 -52.01
C ASP A 669 10.10 -16.09 -51.06
N MET A 670 10.39 -15.90 -49.76
CA MET A 670 9.39 -15.47 -48.78
C MET A 670 8.97 -13.99 -48.92
N LEU A 671 9.70 -13.19 -49.70
CA LEU A 671 9.41 -11.78 -49.92
C LEU A 671 8.62 -11.52 -51.21
N LYS A 672 8.43 -12.53 -52.07
CA LYS A 672 7.79 -12.38 -53.39
C LYS A 672 6.37 -11.83 -53.32
N ASP A 673 5.62 -12.21 -52.29
CA ASP A 673 4.24 -11.78 -52.09
C ASP A 673 4.12 -10.48 -51.27
N LEU A 674 5.24 -9.88 -50.86
CA LEU A 674 5.29 -8.72 -49.96
C LEU A 674 5.82 -7.47 -50.67
N GLN A 675 5.18 -6.33 -50.41
CA GLN A 675 5.62 -5.03 -50.90
C GLN A 675 6.67 -4.42 -49.96
N PRO A 676 7.75 -3.80 -50.47
CA PRO A 676 8.65 -2.99 -49.65
C PRO A 676 7.92 -1.73 -49.15
N LEU A 677 7.87 -1.54 -47.83
CA LEU A 677 7.18 -0.43 -47.17
C LEU A 677 8.13 0.66 -46.65
N GLY A 678 9.43 0.39 -46.60
CA GLY A 678 10.44 1.34 -46.12
C GLY A 678 11.48 0.67 -45.22
N TRP A 679 11.98 1.42 -44.23
CA TRP A 679 12.95 0.92 -43.26
C TRP A 679 12.70 1.55 -41.88
N ILE A 680 13.17 0.88 -40.84
CA ILE A 680 13.10 1.30 -39.44
C ILE A 680 14.52 1.27 -38.85
N HIS A 681 14.87 2.23 -37.98
CA HIS A 681 16.14 2.21 -37.27
C HIS A 681 16.02 2.74 -35.83
N THR A 682 17.03 2.46 -35.01
CA THR A 682 17.14 2.99 -33.65
C THR A 682 17.95 4.28 -33.63
N GLN A 683 17.61 5.19 -32.72
CA GLN A 683 18.38 6.40 -32.43
C GLN A 683 18.51 6.63 -30.92
N SER A 684 19.62 7.20 -30.47
CA SER A 684 19.84 7.49 -29.04
C SER A 684 19.19 8.78 -28.57
N ASN A 685 19.07 9.76 -29.47
CA ASN A 685 18.54 11.10 -29.19
C ASN A 685 17.21 11.26 -29.91
N GLU A 686 16.23 11.83 -29.23
CA GLU A 686 14.94 12.15 -29.84
C GLU A 686 15.06 13.43 -30.67
N LEU A 687 14.74 13.33 -31.96
CA LEU A 687 14.69 14.45 -32.91
C LEU A 687 13.24 14.64 -33.35
N SER A 688 12.81 15.90 -33.49
CA SER A 688 11.47 16.24 -33.98
C SER A 688 11.32 16.05 -35.50
N GLN A 689 12.42 15.92 -36.22
CA GLN A 689 12.48 15.79 -37.66
C GLN A 689 13.49 14.68 -38.03
N LEU A 690 13.35 14.15 -39.26
CA LEU A 690 14.31 13.18 -39.80
C LEU A 690 15.73 13.79 -39.86
N SER A 691 16.73 13.00 -39.49
CA SER A 691 18.11 13.48 -39.55
C SER A 691 18.58 13.61 -41.01
N PRO A 692 19.53 14.50 -41.32
CA PRO A 692 20.09 14.62 -42.66
C PRO A 692 20.68 13.30 -43.17
N THR A 693 21.27 12.49 -42.28
CA THR A 693 21.80 11.16 -42.60
C THR A 693 20.71 10.17 -42.98
N ASP A 694 19.54 10.22 -42.34
CA ASP A 694 18.41 9.34 -42.68
C ASP A 694 17.83 9.71 -44.04
N LEU A 695 17.71 11.01 -44.34
CA LEU A 695 17.26 11.50 -45.65
C LEU A 695 18.18 11.07 -46.79
N ILE A 696 19.50 11.20 -46.60
CA ILE A 696 20.50 10.77 -47.60
C ILE A 696 20.42 9.26 -47.83
N THR A 697 20.37 8.47 -46.75
CA THR A 697 20.29 7.00 -46.83
C THR A 697 19.00 6.56 -47.52
N HIS A 698 17.88 7.19 -47.17
CA HIS A 698 16.58 6.92 -47.80
C HIS A 698 16.58 7.27 -49.29
N ALA A 699 17.12 8.43 -49.68
CA ALA A 699 17.24 8.83 -51.08
C ALA A 699 18.10 7.85 -51.89
N GLN A 700 19.22 7.39 -51.32
CA GLN A 700 20.09 6.39 -51.96
C GLN A 700 19.40 5.04 -52.16
N LEU A 701 18.63 4.57 -51.16
CA LEU A 701 17.84 3.34 -51.26
C LEU A 701 16.78 3.42 -52.36
N MET A 702 16.11 4.57 -52.47
CA MET A 702 15.08 4.82 -53.49
C MET A 702 15.67 4.95 -54.89
N ASP A 703 16.83 5.58 -55.05
CA ASP A 703 17.48 5.72 -56.36
C ASP A 703 18.04 4.38 -56.87
N THR A 704 18.57 3.56 -55.96
CA THR A 704 19.13 2.24 -56.30
C THR A 704 18.04 1.20 -56.59
N ASN A 705 16.91 1.23 -55.87
CA ASN A 705 15.81 0.29 -56.01
C ASN A 705 14.59 0.94 -56.68
N LYS A 706 14.78 1.45 -57.90
CA LYS A 706 13.65 1.92 -58.71
C LYS A 706 12.75 0.73 -59.05
N SER A 707 11.51 0.82 -58.60
CA SER A 707 10.42 -0.09 -58.96
C SER A 707 9.76 0.36 -60.26
#